data_AF-A0A2I3N2V2-F1
#
_entry.id   AF-A0A2I3N2V2-F1
#
_cell.length_a   1.000
_cell.length_b   1.000
_cell.length_c   1.000
_cell.angle_alpha   90.00
_cell.angle_beta   90.00
_cell.angle_gamma   90.00
#
_symmetry.space_group_name_H-M   'P 1'
#
loop_
_entity.id
_entity.type
_entity.pdbx_description
1 polymer ?
#
loop_
_entity_poly.entity_id
_entity_poly.type
_entity_poly.pdbx_seq_one_letter_code
_entity_poly.pdbx_strand_id
1 'polypeptide(L)'
;MQRSIMSFFHPKKEGKAKKPEKEASNGSRETEPPPKAALKEWNGVVSESDSPVKRPGRKAARVLGSEGEEEDEALSPAKGQKPAPDCSQVSPPRSATSPENNASLSDTSPRDSSPSGIPKRRTEAETLTESVSEPEVATRQELQEEEEQTKPPRSAPKTLSSFFTPRKPAIKKEVKEEEPGAPGKEGAAEGPLDPSGYNPAKNSYHPVEDACWKPGQKVPYLAVARTFEKIEEVSARLRMVETLSNLLRSVVALSPPDLLPVLYLSLNHLGPPQQGLELGVGDGVLLKAVAQATGRQLESVRAEAAEKGDVGLVAENSRSTQRLMLPPPPLTASGVFSKFRDIARLTGSASTAKKIDIIKGLFVACRHSEARFIARSLSGRLRLGLAEQSVLAALSQAVSLTPPGQEFPPAVVDAGKGKTAEARKTWLEEQGMILKQTFCEVPDLDRIIPVLLEHGLERLPEHCKLSPGIPLKPMLAHPTRGVSEVLKRFEEAAFTCEYKYDGQRAQIHALEGGEVKIFSRNQEDNTGKYPDIISRIPKIKLPSVTSFILDTEAVAWDREKKQIQPFQVLTTRKRKEVDASEIQVQVCLYAFDLIYLNGESLVREPLSRRRQLLRENFVETEGEFVFATSLDTKDVEQIAEFLEQSVKDSCEGLMVKTLDVDATYEIAKRSHNWLKLKKDYLDGVGDTLDLVVIGAYLGRGKRAGRYGGFLLASYDEDSEELQAICKLGTGFSDEELEEHHQSLKALVLSPRPYVRIDGAVTPDHWLDPSAVWEVKCADLSLSPIYPAARGLVDSDKGISLRFPRFIRVREDKQPEQATTSAQVACLYRKQSQIQNQQGEDSGSDPEDTY
;
A
#
# COMPACT_ATOMS: atom_id res chain seq x y z
N MET A 1 -24.28 61.92 -32.81
CA MET A 1 -23.62 62.96 -33.65
C MET A 1 -22.14 62.61 -33.82
N GLN A 2 -21.40 63.38 -34.64
CA GLN A 2 -19.97 63.27 -35.03
C GLN A 2 -19.01 62.44 -34.13
N ARG A 3 -18.15 61.53 -34.67
CA ARG A 3 -16.94 61.72 -35.53
C ARG A 3 -15.76 62.37 -34.78
N SER A 4 -14.48 62.01 -34.99
CA SER A 4 -13.81 61.00 -35.86
C SER A 4 -12.30 60.87 -35.51
N ILE A 5 -11.64 59.78 -35.96
CA ILE A 5 -10.21 59.56 -36.36
C ILE A 5 -9.89 58.07 -36.09
N MET A 6 -9.91 57.19 -37.12
CA MET A 6 -8.79 56.77 -37.99
C MET A 6 -7.66 56.03 -37.24
N SER A 7 -7.13 54.88 -37.68
CA SER A 7 -7.43 53.98 -38.83
C SER A 7 -6.77 52.58 -38.54
N PHE A 8 -6.82 51.51 -39.34
CA PHE A 8 -7.28 51.24 -40.73
C PHE A 8 -7.85 49.79 -40.82
N PHE A 9 -7.91 49.17 -42.01
CA PHE A 9 -8.34 47.79 -42.29
C PHE A 9 -7.25 47.07 -43.14
N HIS A 10 -6.94 45.76 -43.02
CA HIS A 10 -7.70 44.51 -43.28
C HIS A 10 -7.67 44.02 -44.77
N PRO A 11 -7.96 42.74 -45.11
CA PRO A 11 -7.22 41.98 -46.15
C PRO A 11 -8.04 41.48 -47.37
N LYS A 12 -7.40 40.79 -48.35
CA LYS A 12 -7.89 39.52 -48.98
C LYS A 12 -6.91 38.79 -49.95
N LYS A 13 -7.36 37.60 -50.40
CA LYS A 13 -6.69 36.49 -51.13
C LYS A 13 -6.46 36.72 -52.65
N GLU A 14 -5.54 35.94 -53.24
CA GLU A 14 -5.65 35.02 -54.43
C GLU A 14 -4.29 34.89 -55.19
N GLY A 15 -3.91 33.80 -55.90
CA GLY A 15 -4.51 32.46 -56.08
C GLY A 15 -3.72 31.54 -57.09
N LYS A 16 -4.18 30.30 -57.29
CA LYS A 16 -3.93 29.33 -58.42
C LYS A 16 -2.51 28.74 -58.74
N ALA A 17 -2.38 27.44 -58.43
CA ALA A 17 -2.12 26.29 -59.35
C ALA A 17 -0.72 25.85 -59.90
N LYS A 18 -0.50 24.51 -59.81
CA LYS A 18 0.39 23.56 -60.55
C LYS A 18 1.93 23.56 -60.33
N LYS A 19 2.50 22.33 -60.37
CA LYS A 19 3.94 21.98 -60.34
C LYS A 19 4.64 22.22 -61.69
N PRO A 20 5.99 22.31 -61.72
CA PRO A 20 6.78 21.20 -62.29
C PRO A 20 8.03 20.82 -61.45
N GLU A 21 8.91 19.96 -62.00
CA GLU A 21 10.21 19.54 -61.45
C GLU A 21 11.39 20.26 -62.15
N LYS A 22 12.56 20.32 -61.49
CA LYS A 22 13.93 20.47 -62.06
C LYS A 22 14.20 21.79 -62.86
N GLU A 23 15.44 22.20 -63.19
CA GLU A 23 16.80 21.63 -63.04
C GLU A 23 17.87 22.77 -62.92
N ALA A 24 19.13 22.43 -62.60
CA ALA A 24 20.46 23.08 -62.86
C ALA A 24 20.58 24.61 -63.15
N SER A 25 21.64 25.36 -62.79
CA SER A 25 23.05 25.11 -62.35
C SER A 25 23.57 26.39 -61.60
N ASN A 26 24.82 26.58 -61.12
CA ASN A 26 26.12 25.89 -61.27
C ASN A 26 27.06 26.26 -60.09
N GLY A 27 28.11 25.48 -59.79
CA GLY A 27 29.22 25.93 -58.91
C GLY A 27 29.85 24.90 -57.94
N SER A 28 30.89 24.19 -58.41
CA SER A 28 32.12 23.68 -57.72
C SER A 28 32.29 23.82 -56.18
N ARG A 29 32.90 22.87 -55.42
CA ARG A 29 33.87 21.81 -55.82
C ARG A 29 34.13 20.72 -54.73
N GLU A 30 34.31 19.46 -55.15
CA GLU A 30 35.28 18.39 -54.76
C GLU A 30 35.73 18.18 -53.26
N THR A 31 35.98 16.97 -52.73
CA THR A 31 36.37 15.65 -53.35
C THR A 31 35.95 14.42 -52.50
N GLU A 32 36.18 13.19 -53.01
CA GLU A 32 35.63 11.89 -52.54
C GLU A 32 36.55 10.96 -51.70
N PRO A 33 36.01 9.89 -51.06
CA PRO A 33 36.76 8.81 -50.39
C PRO A 33 36.92 7.50 -51.22
N PRO A 34 37.95 6.67 -50.94
CA PRO A 34 37.84 5.19 -51.09
C PRO A 34 38.68 4.39 -50.03
N PRO A 35 38.93 3.07 -50.15
CA PRO A 35 37.97 1.95 -50.11
C PRO A 35 38.41 0.80 -49.15
N LYS A 36 37.71 -0.36 -49.18
CA LYS A 36 38.17 -1.63 -48.57
C LYS A 36 39.14 -2.40 -49.48
N ALA A 37 40.14 -3.08 -48.91
CA ALA A 37 40.91 -4.17 -49.52
C ALA A 37 41.45 -5.13 -48.43
N ALA A 38 42.02 -6.29 -48.80
CA ALA A 38 42.35 -7.39 -47.89
C ALA A 38 43.80 -7.92 -48.06
N LEU A 39 44.13 -8.98 -47.31
CA LEU A 39 45.33 -9.86 -47.38
C LEU A 39 46.68 -9.30 -46.87
N LYS A 40 47.08 -9.77 -45.68
CA LYS A 40 48.30 -10.59 -45.53
C LYS A 40 48.36 -11.34 -44.19
N GLU A 41 48.95 -12.53 -44.22
CA GLU A 41 49.28 -13.36 -43.06
C GLU A 41 50.69 -13.01 -42.53
N TRP A 42 50.97 -13.22 -41.24
CA TRP A 42 52.27 -13.76 -40.81
C TRP A 42 52.28 -14.44 -39.44
N ASN A 43 53.08 -15.51 -39.37
CA ASN A 43 53.06 -16.63 -38.42
C ASN A 43 53.62 -16.36 -37.00
N GLY A 44 53.33 -17.26 -36.07
CA GLY A 44 54.05 -17.50 -34.80
C GLY A 44 53.14 -17.40 -33.57
N VAL A 45 53.08 -18.36 -32.63
CA VAL A 45 53.89 -19.58 -32.35
C VAL A 45 52.97 -20.76 -31.94
N VAL A 46 53.48 -22.00 -31.94
CA VAL A 46 52.72 -23.27 -31.77
C VAL A 46 53.21 -24.12 -30.58
N SER A 47 52.28 -24.74 -29.86
CA SER A 47 52.41 -26.02 -29.11
C SER A 47 51.00 -26.43 -28.62
N GLU A 48 50.27 -27.46 -29.08
CA GLU A 48 50.50 -28.91 -29.33
C GLU A 48 50.39 -29.86 -28.11
N SER A 49 49.95 -31.10 -28.40
CA SER A 49 49.56 -32.22 -27.50
C SER A 49 48.24 -32.04 -26.71
N ASP A 50 47.32 -33.01 -26.62
CA ASP A 50 47.19 -34.28 -27.37
C ASP A 50 45.71 -34.76 -27.48
N SER A 51 45.48 -35.93 -28.07
CA SER A 51 44.18 -36.61 -28.33
C SER A 51 44.34 -38.13 -28.07
N PRO A 52 43.49 -39.13 -28.51
CA PRO A 52 42.33 -39.12 -29.42
C PRO A 52 41.16 -40.11 -29.05
N VAL A 53 40.32 -40.48 -30.04
CA VAL A 53 39.43 -41.70 -30.13
C VAL A 53 38.05 -41.59 -29.44
N LYS A 54 36.86 -41.87 -30.03
CA LYS A 54 36.42 -42.32 -31.40
C LYS A 54 34.98 -41.83 -31.73
N ARG A 55 34.56 -41.94 -33.01
CA ARG A 55 33.15 -41.89 -33.52
C ARG A 55 32.83 -43.18 -34.29
N PRO A 56 31.56 -43.55 -34.60
CA PRO A 56 30.79 -43.04 -35.77
C PRO A 56 29.29 -42.75 -35.45
N GLY A 57 28.40 -42.23 -36.33
CA GLY A 57 28.44 -41.72 -37.72
C GLY A 57 27.13 -40.94 -38.01
N ARG A 58 27.08 -39.90 -38.88
CA ARG A 58 26.63 -39.91 -40.31
C ARG A 58 25.19 -40.50 -40.53
N LYS A 59 24.26 -39.88 -41.30
CA LYS A 59 24.30 -38.67 -42.17
C LYS A 59 22.90 -38.26 -42.72
N ALA A 60 22.63 -36.94 -42.86
CA ALA A 60 21.69 -36.28 -43.83
C ALA A 60 20.17 -36.66 -43.78
N ALA A 61 19.20 -35.95 -44.41
CA ALA A 61 19.16 -34.74 -45.27
C ALA A 61 17.84 -33.93 -44.97
N ARG A 62 17.69 -32.61 -45.16
CA ARG A 62 17.48 -31.81 -46.42
C ARG A 62 16.15 -32.16 -47.15
N VAL A 63 15.19 -31.27 -47.51
CA VAL A 63 14.91 -29.82 -47.26
C VAL A 63 13.54 -29.41 -47.87
N LEU A 64 12.90 -28.30 -47.43
CA LEU A 64 11.69 -27.63 -48.02
C LEU A 64 10.40 -28.51 -48.04
N GLY A 65 9.16 -27.98 -48.18
CA GLY A 65 8.67 -26.60 -48.10
C GLY A 65 7.20 -26.46 -48.57
N SER A 66 6.43 -25.57 -47.91
CA SER A 66 5.34 -24.68 -48.41
C SER A 66 4.08 -25.18 -49.17
N GLU A 67 2.97 -24.41 -48.95
CA GLU A 67 1.73 -24.23 -49.76
C GLU A 67 0.53 -25.20 -49.57
N GLY A 68 -0.71 -24.67 -49.68
CA GLY A 68 -2.04 -25.31 -49.44
C GLY A 68 -2.59 -25.11 -48.01
N GLU A 69 -3.77 -24.54 -47.70
CA GLU A 69 -5.01 -24.19 -48.46
C GLU A 69 -5.72 -25.44 -49.06
N GLU A 70 -7.02 -25.73 -48.86
CA GLU A 70 -8.19 -24.96 -48.33
C GLU A 70 -9.30 -25.89 -47.71
N GLU A 71 -10.21 -25.29 -46.91
CA GLU A 71 -11.67 -25.55 -46.70
C GLU A 71 -12.30 -26.93 -46.24
N ASP A 72 -12.99 -26.83 -45.08
CA ASP A 72 -14.43 -27.14 -44.78
C ASP A 72 -15.09 -28.50 -44.42
N GLU A 73 -16.18 -28.30 -43.64
CA GLU A 73 -17.35 -29.12 -43.24
C GLU A 73 -17.22 -30.49 -42.52
N ALA A 74 -17.37 -30.41 -41.19
CA ALA A 74 -18.44 -31.03 -40.38
C ALA A 74 -18.99 -32.45 -40.69
N LEU A 75 -19.01 -33.32 -39.67
CA LEU A 75 -20.21 -34.10 -39.27
C LEU A 75 -20.05 -34.75 -37.88
N SER A 76 -21.16 -35.01 -37.19
CA SER A 76 -21.23 -35.55 -35.82
C SER A 76 -22.11 -36.84 -35.75
N PRO A 77 -22.61 -37.38 -34.61
CA PRO A 77 -22.18 -38.72 -34.18
C PRO A 77 -23.27 -39.82 -34.14
N ALA A 78 -22.84 -41.07 -33.88
CA ALA A 78 -23.66 -42.25 -33.58
C ALA A 78 -23.28 -42.81 -32.18
N LYS A 79 -24.21 -43.09 -31.24
CA LYS A 79 -25.19 -44.22 -31.16
C LYS A 79 -24.50 -45.59 -31.25
N GLY A 80 -24.72 -46.59 -30.38
CA GLY A 80 -25.56 -46.83 -29.19
C GLY A 80 -25.25 -48.26 -28.65
N GLN A 81 -25.95 -48.96 -27.75
CA GLN A 81 -27.25 -48.79 -27.07
C GLN A 81 -27.27 -49.55 -25.69
N LYS A 82 -28.38 -49.41 -24.96
CA LYS A 82 -28.87 -50.20 -23.79
C LYS A 82 -29.17 -51.69 -24.15
N PRO A 83 -29.44 -52.66 -23.21
CA PRO A 83 -30.39 -52.53 -22.08
C PRO A 83 -30.14 -53.35 -20.78
N ALA A 84 -31.08 -53.23 -19.83
CA ALA A 84 -31.32 -54.13 -18.69
C ALA A 84 -32.52 -55.08 -18.97
N PRO A 85 -32.90 -56.03 -18.08
CA PRO A 85 -33.95 -55.69 -17.09
C PRO A 85 -33.99 -56.49 -15.75
N ASP A 86 -34.98 -56.13 -14.94
CA ASP A 86 -35.84 -56.98 -14.06
C ASP A 86 -35.59 -57.10 -12.53
N CYS A 87 -36.62 -57.59 -11.81
CA CYS A 87 -36.94 -57.24 -10.42
C CYS A 87 -37.56 -58.40 -9.58
N SER A 88 -37.27 -58.48 -8.27
CA SER A 88 -38.09 -59.09 -7.18
C SER A 88 -37.28 -59.27 -5.87
N GLN A 89 -37.81 -59.83 -4.76
CA GLN A 89 -38.79 -59.27 -3.78
C GLN A 89 -38.78 -60.12 -2.47
N VAL A 90 -39.18 -59.55 -1.31
CA VAL A 90 -39.64 -60.20 -0.04
C VAL A 90 -38.63 -60.82 1.01
N SER A 91 -38.24 -60.02 2.02
CA SER A 91 -38.57 -60.08 3.49
C SER A 91 -38.31 -61.35 4.40
N PRO A 92 -38.68 -61.43 5.73
CA PRO A 92 -37.75 -61.92 6.80
C PRO A 92 -38.35 -62.85 7.93
N PRO A 93 -37.62 -63.10 9.05
CA PRO A 93 -38.21 -63.07 10.43
C PRO A 93 -37.30 -62.36 11.50
N ARG A 94 -37.77 -61.54 12.47
CA ARG A 94 -38.58 -61.75 13.72
C ARG A 94 -37.81 -62.36 14.92
N SER A 95 -38.04 -62.03 16.22
CA SER A 95 -38.83 -60.96 16.91
C SER A 95 -38.72 -61.01 18.47
N ALA A 96 -39.23 -59.96 19.17
CA ALA A 96 -39.64 -59.88 20.61
C ALA A 96 -38.56 -59.48 21.65
N THR A 97 -38.83 -58.79 22.78
CA THR A 97 -40.09 -58.23 23.38
C THR A 97 -39.80 -56.99 24.28
N SER A 98 -40.84 -56.24 24.68
CA SER A 98 -40.88 -55.23 25.77
C SER A 98 -41.94 -55.67 26.83
N PRO A 99 -42.30 -54.93 27.93
CA PRO A 99 -41.90 -53.59 28.41
C PRO A 99 -41.64 -53.49 29.96
N GLU A 100 -41.64 -52.25 30.51
CA GLU A 100 -42.13 -51.81 31.86
C GLU A 100 -41.21 -51.14 32.92
N ASN A 101 -41.72 -49.99 33.42
CA ASN A 101 -41.83 -49.48 34.81
C ASN A 101 -40.66 -49.04 35.74
N ASN A 102 -40.70 -47.73 36.06
CA ASN A 102 -40.65 -47.06 37.38
C ASN A 102 -39.44 -47.08 38.36
N ALA A 103 -38.96 -45.84 38.62
CA ALA A 103 -38.89 -45.16 39.94
C ALA A 103 -37.68 -45.28 40.92
N SER A 104 -37.24 -44.08 41.34
CA SER A 104 -36.90 -43.63 42.71
C SER A 104 -35.62 -44.06 43.47
N LEU A 105 -34.76 -43.05 43.67
CA LEU A 105 -34.25 -42.51 44.97
C LEU A 105 -33.14 -43.21 45.80
N SER A 106 -32.46 -42.34 46.55
CA SER A 106 -31.52 -42.52 47.69
C SER A 106 -30.15 -43.18 47.40
N ASP A 107 -28.98 -42.76 47.92
CA ASP A 107 -28.48 -41.73 48.89
C ASP A 107 -27.66 -42.38 50.03
N THR A 108 -26.84 -41.55 50.70
CA THR A 108 -26.03 -41.74 51.92
C THR A 108 -24.62 -42.30 51.79
N SER A 109 -23.76 -41.76 52.66
CA SER A 109 -22.35 -42.08 52.88
C SER A 109 -22.02 -41.93 54.37
N PRO A 110 -20.94 -42.54 54.86
CA PRO A 110 -20.03 -41.85 55.81
C PRO A 110 -18.55 -42.13 55.47
N ARG A 111 -17.49 -41.43 55.91
CA ARG A 111 -17.15 -40.21 56.68
C ARG A 111 -15.81 -40.53 57.38
N ASP A 112 -14.87 -39.58 57.38
CA ASP A 112 -14.04 -39.14 58.53
C ASP A 112 -13.02 -38.12 57.99
N SER A 113 -13.19 -36.80 58.19
CA SER A 113 -12.95 -35.97 59.39
C SER A 113 -11.46 -35.66 59.62
N SER A 114 -10.93 -34.51 59.15
CA SER A 114 -10.88 -33.18 59.86
C SER A 114 -9.72 -33.08 60.89
N PRO A 115 -9.33 -31.90 61.44
CA PRO A 115 -9.84 -30.50 61.33
C PRO A 115 -8.72 -29.46 60.97
N SER A 116 -8.84 -28.11 61.01
CA SER A 116 -9.90 -27.13 60.64
C SER A 116 -9.35 -25.67 60.75
N GLY A 117 -9.90 -24.68 60.04
CA GLY A 117 -9.56 -23.25 60.26
C GLY A 117 -10.36 -22.22 59.42
N ILE A 118 -11.53 -21.78 59.91
CA ILE A 118 -12.51 -20.81 59.32
C ILE A 118 -13.54 -20.43 60.43
N PRO A 119 -14.70 -19.75 60.21
CA PRO A 119 -15.23 -18.91 59.10
C PRO A 119 -15.38 -17.43 59.57
N LYS A 120 -16.26 -16.48 59.18
CA LYS A 120 -17.56 -16.33 58.44
C LYS A 120 -17.55 -14.93 57.77
N ARG A 121 -18.26 -14.52 56.70
CA ARG A 121 -19.53 -14.87 56.01
C ARG A 121 -20.84 -14.33 56.64
N ARG A 122 -21.52 -13.38 55.95
CA ARG A 122 -22.99 -13.26 55.88
C ARG A 122 -23.46 -12.66 54.54
N THR A 123 -24.74 -12.81 54.22
CA THR A 123 -25.38 -12.73 52.88
C THR A 123 -26.90 -12.58 53.04
N GLU A 124 -27.62 -11.93 52.10
CA GLU A 124 -29.07 -12.12 51.86
C GLU A 124 -29.45 -11.57 50.46
N ALA A 125 -30.67 -11.84 49.96
CA ALA A 125 -30.96 -11.87 48.52
C ALA A 125 -32.41 -11.50 48.09
N GLU A 126 -32.56 -11.21 46.79
CA GLU A 126 -33.72 -11.35 45.88
C GLU A 126 -35.12 -10.77 46.23
N THR A 127 -35.67 -9.98 45.30
CA THR A 127 -37.08 -10.07 44.83
C THR A 127 -37.27 -9.34 43.48
N LEU A 128 -38.33 -9.66 42.72
CA LEU A 128 -38.62 -9.18 41.36
C LEU A 128 -40.08 -8.70 41.22
N THR A 129 -40.34 -7.65 40.43
CA THR A 129 -41.64 -7.33 39.78
C THR A 129 -41.47 -6.25 38.68
N GLU A 130 -42.35 -6.23 37.69
CA GLU A 130 -42.38 -5.27 36.57
C GLU A 130 -43.61 -4.31 36.61
N SER A 131 -43.62 -3.35 35.67
CA SER A 131 -44.80 -2.80 34.95
C SER A 131 -45.47 -1.45 35.36
N VAL A 132 -45.51 -0.54 34.36
CA VAL A 132 -46.66 0.29 33.89
C VAL A 132 -47.11 1.59 34.63
N SER A 133 -46.68 2.73 34.05
CA SER A 133 -47.34 4.03 33.75
C SER A 133 -48.16 4.88 34.76
N GLU A 134 -47.75 6.17 34.87
CA GLU A 134 -48.57 7.43 34.95
C GLU A 134 -49.48 7.67 36.20
N PRO A 135 -49.87 8.94 36.58
CA PRO A 135 -50.30 10.04 35.68
C PRO A 135 -50.04 11.53 36.05
N GLU A 136 -50.35 12.40 35.07
CA GLU A 136 -51.04 13.72 35.12
C GLU A 136 -50.53 15.03 35.82
N VAL A 137 -50.56 16.10 34.98
CA VAL A 137 -51.16 17.45 35.17
C VAL A 137 -50.43 18.60 35.91
N ALA A 138 -50.52 19.77 35.25
CA ALA A 138 -49.78 21.01 35.43
C ALA A 138 -50.39 22.09 36.36
N THR A 139 -49.55 23.01 36.82
CA THR A 139 -49.74 24.50 36.95
C THR A 139 -48.40 25.09 37.45
N ARG A 140 -47.82 26.23 37.03
CA ARG A 140 -48.18 27.46 36.28
C ARG A 140 -48.75 28.64 37.10
N GLN A 141 -47.86 29.56 37.48
CA GLN A 141 -48.03 31.02 37.70
C GLN A 141 -46.71 31.69 37.24
N GLU A 142 -46.58 32.85 36.56
CA GLU A 142 -47.32 34.14 36.52
C GLU A 142 -46.83 35.17 37.58
N LEU A 143 -46.69 36.49 37.32
CA LEU A 143 -46.65 37.30 36.07
C LEU A 143 -46.09 38.73 36.36
N GLN A 144 -46.32 39.69 35.43
CA GLN A 144 -46.06 41.16 35.43
C GLN A 144 -44.70 41.58 34.81
N GLU A 145 -44.57 42.24 33.64
CA GLU A 145 -45.41 43.09 32.74
C GLU A 145 -45.40 44.62 32.96
N GLU A 146 -45.04 45.34 31.89
CA GLU A 146 -45.57 46.60 31.31
C GLU A 146 -44.87 46.73 29.92
N GLU A 147 -45.57 46.77 28.77
CA GLU A 147 -46.15 47.93 28.04
C GLU A 147 -45.12 48.97 27.48
N GLU A 148 -45.20 49.56 26.27
CA GLU A 148 -46.17 49.47 25.14
C GLU A 148 -45.50 49.75 23.74
N GLN A 149 -46.27 50.16 22.71
CA GLN A 149 -45.88 50.25 21.27
C GLN A 149 -45.38 51.68 20.83
N THR A 150 -44.61 51.93 19.75
CA THR A 150 -45.05 51.94 18.33
C THR A 150 -43.99 52.42 17.29
N LYS A 151 -43.92 51.73 16.13
CA LYS A 151 -43.67 52.18 14.71
C LYS A 151 -42.35 52.88 14.22
N PRO A 152 -42.05 52.89 12.88
CA PRO A 152 -40.72 53.15 12.28
C PRO A 152 -40.63 54.38 11.31
N PRO A 153 -39.47 54.72 10.68
CA PRO A 153 -39.23 54.24 9.30
C PRO A 153 -37.76 54.11 8.77
N ARG A 154 -37.62 53.25 7.74
CA ARG A 154 -36.68 53.26 6.57
C ARG A 154 -35.48 54.22 6.50
N SER A 155 -34.31 53.66 6.13
CA SER A 155 -33.55 54.10 4.93
C SER A 155 -32.71 52.96 4.35
N ALA A 156 -32.28 53.07 3.08
CA ALA A 156 -31.51 52.06 2.36
C ALA A 156 -30.51 52.74 1.37
N PRO A 157 -29.78 51.97 0.54
CA PRO A 157 -28.37 51.61 0.73
C PRO A 157 -27.38 52.55 0.01
N LYS A 158 -26.08 52.35 0.22
CA LYS A 158 -25.01 52.78 -0.70
C LYS A 158 -23.74 51.94 -0.58
N THR A 159 -22.93 51.95 -1.64
CA THR A 159 -21.81 51.04 -1.93
C THR A 159 -20.47 51.78 -2.01
N LEU A 160 -19.38 50.98 -2.09
CA LEU A 160 -17.98 51.39 -2.38
C LEU A 160 -17.27 52.16 -1.23
N SER A 161 -15.94 52.12 -1.09
CA SER A 161 -14.88 51.53 -1.93
C SER A 161 -13.73 50.91 -1.11
N SER A 162 -12.78 50.29 -1.81
CA SER A 162 -11.56 49.66 -1.31
C SER A 162 -10.53 50.63 -0.70
N PHE A 163 -9.96 50.26 0.45
CA PHE A 163 -8.66 50.78 0.93
C PHE A 163 -7.95 49.72 1.79
N PHE A 164 -6.79 49.23 1.32
CA PHE A 164 -5.54 49.10 2.11
C PHE A 164 -4.45 48.41 1.27
N THR A 165 -3.43 49.17 0.86
CA THR A 165 -2.15 48.63 0.37
C THR A 165 -1.07 48.79 1.45
N PRO A 166 -0.16 47.82 1.64
CA PRO A 166 0.84 47.87 2.71
C PRO A 166 1.97 48.85 2.38
N ARG A 167 2.41 49.64 3.38
CA ARG A 167 3.58 50.52 3.27
C ARG A 167 4.86 49.80 3.68
N LYS A 168 5.95 50.05 2.95
CA LYS A 168 7.32 49.65 3.31
C LYS A 168 7.85 50.50 4.49
N PRO A 169 8.69 49.94 5.39
CA PRO A 169 9.49 50.74 6.32
C PRO A 169 10.62 51.48 5.58
N ALA A 170 11.09 52.59 6.16
CA ALA A 170 12.07 53.49 5.54
C ALA A 170 13.52 53.21 5.99
N ILE A 171 14.47 53.54 5.11
CA ILE A 171 15.90 53.46 5.37
C ILE A 171 16.38 54.75 6.07
N LYS A 172 17.24 54.61 7.09
CA LYS A 172 18.17 55.68 7.49
C LYS A 172 19.61 55.25 7.17
N LYS A 173 20.38 56.16 6.57
CA LYS A 173 21.84 56.06 6.45
C LYS A 173 22.46 57.06 7.43
N GLU A 174 23.48 56.64 8.15
CA GLU A 174 24.57 57.50 8.60
C GLU A 174 25.89 56.83 8.19
N VAL A 175 26.95 57.63 8.02
CA VAL A 175 28.23 57.22 7.43
C VAL A 175 29.36 57.61 8.38
N LYS A 176 30.37 56.74 8.50
CA LYS A 176 31.70 57.08 9.03
C LYS A 176 32.78 56.24 8.35
N GLU A 177 34.00 56.75 8.36
CA GLU A 177 35.08 56.34 7.45
C GLU A 177 35.98 55.19 7.96
N GLU A 178 36.68 54.56 7.02
CA GLU A 178 37.90 53.74 7.22
C GLU A 178 39.13 54.71 7.22
N GLU A 179 40.35 54.45 7.69
CA GLU A 179 41.24 53.27 7.88
C GLU A 179 42.27 53.62 9.01
N PRO A 180 43.41 52.91 9.23
CA PRO A 180 43.63 51.46 9.43
C PRO A 180 44.46 51.16 10.72
N GLY A 181 44.57 49.88 11.14
CA GLY A 181 45.56 49.47 12.16
C GLY A 181 45.40 48.03 12.69
N ALA A 182 46.50 47.27 12.73
CA ALA A 182 46.53 45.83 13.10
C ALA A 182 47.43 45.60 14.36
N PRO A 183 47.62 44.36 14.88
CA PRO A 183 46.84 43.11 14.76
C PRO A 183 46.53 42.40 16.10
N GLY A 184 45.51 41.52 16.09
CA GLY A 184 45.58 40.16 16.67
C GLY A 184 45.49 39.94 18.20
N LYS A 185 44.45 39.19 18.60
CA LYS A 185 44.63 37.97 19.44
C LYS A 185 43.45 37.00 19.27
N GLU A 186 43.76 35.71 19.37
CA GLU A 186 42.80 34.62 19.21
C GLU A 186 41.97 34.41 20.49
N GLY A 187 40.75 33.90 20.35
CA GLY A 187 39.82 33.74 21.47
C GLY A 187 38.40 33.37 21.02
N ALA A 188 38.26 32.32 20.20
CA ALA A 188 36.95 31.85 19.77
C ALA A 188 36.18 31.24 20.96
N ALA A 189 35.21 31.98 21.51
CA ALA A 189 34.35 31.48 22.57
C ALA A 189 33.34 30.47 22.02
N GLU A 190 33.43 29.21 22.46
CA GLU A 190 32.53 28.15 22.02
C GLU A 190 31.10 28.33 22.57
N GLY A 191 30.22 28.88 21.74
CA GLY A 191 28.78 28.74 21.93
C GLY A 191 28.29 27.33 21.51
N PRO A 192 27.14 26.85 22.01
CA PRO A 192 26.48 25.67 21.46
C PRO A 192 26.16 25.88 19.97
N LEU A 193 26.47 24.88 19.13
CA LEU A 193 26.05 24.88 17.72
C LEU A 193 24.52 24.86 17.66
N ASP A 194 23.90 25.84 17.00
CA ASP A 194 22.43 25.93 16.89
C ASP A 194 21.92 25.05 15.73
N PRO A 195 21.10 24.01 15.98
CA PRO A 195 20.53 23.18 14.94
C PRO A 195 19.52 23.92 14.03
N SER A 196 19.04 25.12 14.39
CA SER A 196 18.20 25.94 13.50
C SER A 196 18.92 26.29 12.19
N GLY A 197 20.24 26.48 12.24
CA GLY A 197 21.09 26.77 11.08
C GLY A 197 21.45 25.53 10.23
N TYR A 198 21.12 24.32 10.68
CA TYR A 198 21.57 23.08 10.04
C TYR A 198 21.12 22.97 8.56
N ASN A 199 22.07 22.60 7.68
CA ASN A 199 21.85 22.50 6.24
C ASN A 199 22.53 21.22 5.66
N PRO A 200 21.87 20.05 5.72
CA PRO A 200 22.38 18.82 5.12
C PRO A 200 22.34 18.83 3.59
N ALA A 201 21.68 19.84 2.98
CA ALA A 201 21.68 20.09 1.54
C ALA A 201 22.74 21.13 1.11
N LYS A 202 23.71 21.48 1.96
CA LYS A 202 24.89 22.26 1.58
C LYS A 202 25.70 21.52 0.49
N ASN A 203 26.30 22.26 -0.44
CA ASN A 203 27.26 21.70 -1.39
C ASN A 203 28.59 21.38 -0.67
N SER A 204 29.26 20.29 -1.06
CA SER A 204 30.52 19.82 -0.43
C SER A 204 30.41 19.60 1.09
N TYR A 205 29.28 19.02 1.54
CA TYR A 205 28.95 18.79 2.94
C TYR A 205 30.00 17.93 3.69
N HIS A 206 30.53 18.47 4.79
CA HIS A 206 31.54 17.83 5.62
C HIS A 206 30.94 17.22 6.91
N PRO A 207 31.05 15.89 7.15
CA PRO A 207 30.34 15.22 8.25
C PRO A 207 30.62 15.70 9.68
N VAL A 208 31.77 16.35 9.92
CA VAL A 208 32.13 16.94 11.22
C VAL A 208 31.77 18.43 11.21
N GLU A 209 32.55 19.28 10.52
CA GLU A 209 32.32 20.75 10.45
C GLU A 209 30.89 21.22 10.11
N ASP A 210 30.14 20.48 9.27
CA ASP A 210 28.76 20.86 8.91
C ASP A 210 27.68 20.17 9.75
N ALA A 211 28.06 19.48 10.84
CA ALA A 211 27.12 18.99 11.85
C ALA A 211 26.70 20.11 12.82
N CYS A 212 25.50 20.01 13.37
CA CYS A 212 24.99 20.95 14.37
C CYS A 212 25.03 20.40 15.82
N TRP A 213 25.90 19.42 16.06
CA TRP A 213 26.15 18.85 17.39
C TRP A 213 27.63 18.42 17.50
N LYS A 214 28.15 18.33 18.72
CA LYS A 214 29.54 17.93 18.99
C LYS A 214 29.68 16.39 19.04
N PRO A 215 30.89 15.82 18.86
CA PRO A 215 31.13 14.39 18.97
C PRO A 215 30.61 13.81 20.29
N GLY A 216 30.02 12.62 20.24
CA GLY A 216 29.45 11.93 21.42
C GLY A 216 28.14 12.53 21.95
N GLN A 217 27.70 13.71 21.47
CA GLN A 217 26.38 14.23 21.81
C GLN A 217 25.28 13.44 21.08
N LYS A 218 24.09 13.39 21.68
CA LYS A 218 22.90 12.85 21.01
C LYS A 218 22.47 13.75 19.86
N VAL A 219 22.08 13.16 18.75
CA VAL A 219 21.60 13.86 17.56
C VAL A 219 20.35 14.68 17.92
N PRO A 220 20.35 16.02 17.76
CA PRO A 220 19.18 16.85 18.00
C PRO A 220 18.04 16.46 17.05
N TYR A 221 16.81 16.35 17.53
CA TYR A 221 15.69 16.02 16.66
C TYR A 221 15.42 17.13 15.61
N LEU A 222 15.70 18.39 15.95
CA LEU A 222 15.73 19.51 15.01
C LEU A 222 16.70 19.28 13.83
N ALA A 223 17.81 18.54 13.99
CA ALA A 223 18.69 18.19 12.87
C ALA A 223 17.97 17.25 11.87
N VAL A 224 17.22 16.28 12.39
CA VAL A 224 16.38 15.37 11.60
C VAL A 224 15.25 16.14 10.91
N ALA A 225 14.57 17.02 11.64
CA ALA A 225 13.51 17.88 11.10
C ALA A 225 14.01 18.82 9.97
N ARG A 226 15.19 19.42 10.13
CA ARG A 226 15.84 20.24 9.09
C ARG A 226 16.30 19.42 7.88
N THR A 227 16.65 18.15 8.08
CA THR A 227 16.89 17.21 6.97
C THR A 227 15.59 16.92 6.22
N PHE A 228 14.49 16.70 6.94
CA PHE A 228 13.17 16.47 6.37
C PHE A 228 12.63 17.70 5.60
N GLU A 229 12.87 18.92 6.08
CA GLU A 229 12.64 20.16 5.30
C GLU A 229 13.38 20.13 3.96
N LYS A 230 14.69 19.88 3.96
CA LYS A 230 15.50 19.90 2.74
C LYS A 230 15.23 18.73 1.78
N ILE A 231 14.54 17.70 2.25
CA ILE A 231 13.99 16.63 1.42
C ILE A 231 12.61 17.01 0.85
N GLU A 232 11.74 17.64 1.65
CA GLU A 232 10.41 18.13 1.24
C GLU A 232 10.48 19.30 0.22
N GLU A 233 11.54 20.12 0.28
CA GLU A 233 11.81 21.23 -0.64
C GLU A 233 12.17 20.80 -2.09
N VAL A 234 12.44 19.51 -2.34
CA VAL A 234 12.94 19.04 -3.66
C VAL A 234 12.09 17.90 -4.23
N SER A 235 11.99 17.83 -5.57
CA SER A 235 11.33 16.72 -6.28
C SER A 235 12.31 15.62 -6.72
N ALA A 236 13.60 15.93 -6.85
CA ALA A 236 14.60 15.01 -7.38
C ALA A 236 15.04 13.97 -6.35
N ARG A 237 14.59 12.71 -6.53
CA ARG A 237 14.87 11.58 -5.61
C ARG A 237 16.36 11.40 -5.27
N LEU A 238 17.27 11.63 -6.23
CA LEU A 238 18.72 11.54 -5.97
C LEU A 238 19.21 12.64 -5.01
N ARG A 239 18.66 13.86 -5.09
CA ARG A 239 18.99 14.95 -4.15
C ARG A 239 18.44 14.67 -2.75
N MET A 240 17.27 14.04 -2.65
CA MET A 240 16.72 13.56 -1.37
C MET A 240 17.66 12.53 -0.72
N VAL A 241 18.13 11.54 -1.51
CA VAL A 241 19.07 10.51 -1.07
C VAL A 241 20.39 11.12 -0.60
N GLU A 242 20.97 12.05 -1.34
CA GLU A 242 22.20 12.75 -0.96
C GLU A 242 22.03 13.56 0.33
N THR A 243 20.92 14.29 0.46
CA THR A 243 20.59 15.10 1.65
C THR A 243 20.42 14.24 2.90
N LEU A 244 19.74 13.09 2.80
CA LEU A 244 19.66 12.13 3.91
C LEU A 244 21.02 11.48 4.19
N SER A 245 21.78 11.13 3.15
CA SER A 245 23.12 10.54 3.29
C SER A 245 24.08 11.46 4.04
N ASN A 246 24.00 12.78 3.80
CA ASN A 246 24.78 13.77 4.56
C ASN A 246 24.46 13.78 6.05
N LEU A 247 23.17 13.73 6.45
CA LEU A 247 22.80 13.53 7.86
C LEU A 247 23.40 12.22 8.40
N LEU A 248 23.19 11.10 7.70
CA LEU A 248 23.63 9.78 8.16
C LEU A 248 25.16 9.68 8.30
N ARG A 249 25.94 10.33 7.43
CA ARG A 249 27.42 10.42 7.54
C ARG A 249 27.84 11.10 8.84
N SER A 250 27.19 12.21 9.22
CA SER A 250 27.45 12.88 10.50
C SER A 250 27.04 12.04 11.70
N VAL A 251 25.92 11.30 11.61
CA VAL A 251 25.52 10.38 12.68
C VAL A 251 26.53 9.24 12.84
N VAL A 252 27.04 8.66 11.74
CA VAL A 252 28.12 7.64 11.78
C VAL A 252 29.43 8.21 12.33
N ALA A 253 29.80 9.44 11.98
CA ALA A 253 31.06 10.06 12.42
C ALA A 253 31.05 10.58 13.87
N LEU A 254 29.88 10.96 14.41
CA LEU A 254 29.77 11.69 15.68
C LEU A 254 28.95 10.96 16.75
N SER A 255 27.95 10.17 16.35
CA SER A 255 26.90 9.64 17.24
C SER A 255 26.37 8.26 16.80
N PRO A 256 27.22 7.22 16.56
CA PRO A 256 26.76 5.94 16.00
C PRO A 256 25.51 5.30 16.67
N PRO A 257 25.32 5.36 18.01
CA PRO A 257 24.13 4.79 18.66
C PRO A 257 22.79 5.41 18.24
N ASP A 258 22.79 6.65 17.72
CA ASP A 258 21.57 7.30 17.21
C ASP A 258 21.23 6.91 15.76
N LEU A 259 22.10 6.18 15.04
CA LEU A 259 21.89 5.79 13.65
C LEU A 259 20.59 5.01 13.45
N LEU A 260 20.36 3.99 14.27
CA LEU A 260 19.16 3.14 14.21
C LEU A 260 17.87 3.94 14.51
N PRO A 261 17.78 4.75 15.59
CA PRO A 261 16.69 5.73 15.79
C PRO A 261 16.47 6.69 14.62
N VAL A 262 17.53 7.26 14.02
CA VAL A 262 17.41 8.23 12.91
C VAL A 262 16.87 7.56 11.64
N LEU A 263 17.30 6.32 11.35
CA LEU A 263 16.76 5.52 10.25
C LEU A 263 15.28 5.19 10.46
N TYR A 264 14.89 4.75 11.67
CA TYR A 264 13.49 4.46 11.98
C TYR A 264 12.59 5.70 11.91
N LEU A 265 13.06 6.86 12.38
CA LEU A 265 12.37 8.14 12.19
C LEU A 265 12.25 8.54 10.72
N SER A 266 13.27 8.27 9.90
CA SER A 266 13.27 8.54 8.45
C SER A 266 12.31 7.63 7.67
N LEU A 267 12.06 6.42 8.17
CA LEU A 267 11.07 5.48 7.65
C LEU A 267 9.65 5.70 8.23
N ASN A 268 9.52 6.44 9.33
CA ASN A 268 8.35 6.45 10.21
C ASN A 268 7.93 5.05 10.71
N HIS A 269 8.91 4.20 11.02
CA HIS A 269 8.72 2.85 11.55
C HIS A 269 9.08 2.81 13.06
N LEU A 270 8.56 1.83 13.81
CA LEU A 270 8.79 1.68 15.27
C LEU A 270 9.80 0.59 15.65
N GLY A 271 10.25 -0.18 14.66
CA GLY A 271 11.01 -1.41 14.82
C GLY A 271 10.87 -2.28 13.56
N PRO A 272 11.36 -3.53 13.59
CA PRO A 272 11.10 -4.55 12.58
C PRO A 272 9.61 -4.90 12.48
N PRO A 273 9.06 -5.11 11.28
CA PRO A 273 7.62 -5.31 11.05
C PRO A 273 7.03 -6.52 11.79
N GLN A 274 7.80 -7.60 11.93
CA GLN A 274 7.37 -8.82 12.61
C GLN A 274 7.17 -8.64 14.13
N GLN A 275 7.65 -7.54 14.73
CA GLN A 275 7.34 -7.19 16.13
C GLN A 275 5.92 -6.61 16.32
N GLY A 276 5.18 -6.32 15.23
CA GLY A 276 3.77 -5.87 15.30
C GLY A 276 3.55 -4.56 16.08
N LEU A 277 4.56 -3.68 16.14
CA LEU A 277 4.52 -2.44 16.92
C LEU A 277 3.70 -1.35 16.19
N GLU A 278 2.49 -1.11 16.66
CA GLU A 278 1.61 -0.02 16.22
C GLU A 278 1.57 1.13 17.23
N LEU A 279 1.57 2.39 16.77
CA LEU A 279 1.33 3.55 17.66
C LEU A 279 -0.03 3.47 18.37
N GLY A 280 -1.06 2.95 17.69
CA GLY A 280 -2.45 3.05 18.15
C GLY A 280 -2.92 4.51 18.33
N VAL A 281 -2.49 5.41 17.44
CA VAL A 281 -2.82 6.84 17.42
C VAL A 281 -3.42 7.17 16.05
N GLY A 282 -4.74 7.36 16.00
CA GLY A 282 -5.42 7.90 14.81
C GLY A 282 -5.55 9.42 14.88
N ASP A 283 -5.93 10.04 13.76
CA ASP A 283 -6.13 11.50 13.63
C ASP A 283 -6.94 12.11 14.80
N GLY A 284 -8.02 11.45 15.26
CA GLY A 284 -8.82 11.94 16.39
C GLY A 284 -8.07 12.03 17.72
N VAL A 285 -7.14 11.10 17.99
CA VAL A 285 -6.27 11.13 19.18
C VAL A 285 -5.21 12.21 19.03
N LEU A 286 -4.61 12.32 17.84
CA LEU A 286 -3.61 13.35 17.54
C LEU A 286 -4.18 14.77 17.60
N LEU A 287 -5.33 15.02 16.95
CA LEU A 287 -6.01 16.32 16.97
C LEU A 287 -6.41 16.71 18.41
N LYS A 288 -6.86 15.75 19.23
CA LYS A 288 -7.12 15.98 20.66
C LYS A 288 -5.84 16.34 21.44
N ALA A 289 -4.72 15.69 21.15
CA ALA A 289 -3.44 16.03 21.76
C ALA A 289 -2.89 17.39 21.30
N VAL A 290 -3.03 17.74 20.02
CA VAL A 290 -2.69 19.07 19.48
C VAL A 290 -3.57 20.15 20.11
N ALA A 291 -4.89 19.95 20.17
CA ALA A 291 -5.83 20.89 20.79
C ALA A 291 -5.49 21.13 22.27
N GLN A 292 -5.30 20.06 23.06
CA GLN A 292 -4.89 20.18 24.47
C GLN A 292 -3.53 20.84 24.64
N ALA A 293 -2.54 20.51 23.80
CA ALA A 293 -1.22 21.13 23.87
C ALA A 293 -1.27 22.62 23.48
N THR A 294 -2.19 23.04 22.59
CA THR A 294 -2.27 24.41 22.04
C THR A 294 -3.29 25.30 22.74
N GLY A 295 -4.06 24.77 23.70
CA GLY A 295 -5.15 25.48 24.36
C GLY A 295 -6.31 25.84 23.41
N ARG A 296 -6.35 25.28 22.21
CA ARG A 296 -7.36 25.55 21.19
C ARG A 296 -8.54 24.59 21.31
N GLN A 297 -9.72 25.03 20.87
CA GLN A 297 -10.86 24.14 20.72
C GLN A 297 -10.60 23.08 19.65
N LEU A 298 -10.98 21.82 19.93
CA LEU A 298 -10.73 20.68 19.05
C LEU A 298 -11.27 20.89 17.63
N GLU A 299 -12.44 21.49 17.49
CA GLU A 299 -13.09 21.64 16.19
C GLU A 299 -12.41 22.71 15.31
N SER A 300 -11.87 23.78 15.91
CA SER A 300 -10.99 24.73 15.20
C SER A 300 -9.71 24.05 14.70
N VAL A 301 -9.13 23.14 15.50
CA VAL A 301 -7.93 22.37 15.11
C VAL A 301 -8.27 21.32 14.03
N ARG A 302 -9.48 20.74 14.05
CA ARG A 302 -9.96 19.82 12.99
C ARG A 302 -10.15 20.57 11.67
N ALA A 303 -10.88 21.69 11.68
CA ALA A 303 -11.18 22.47 10.49
C ALA A 303 -9.90 22.94 9.78
N GLU A 304 -8.96 23.54 10.52
CA GLU A 304 -7.67 23.99 9.95
C GLU A 304 -6.82 22.81 9.42
N ALA A 305 -6.93 21.62 10.03
CA ALA A 305 -6.23 20.42 9.56
C ALA A 305 -6.87 19.77 8.32
N ALA A 306 -8.16 20.03 8.08
CA ALA A 306 -8.84 19.67 6.84
C ALA A 306 -8.49 20.67 5.72
N GLU A 307 -8.64 21.97 5.99
CA GLU A 307 -8.30 23.08 5.08
C GLU A 307 -6.85 22.99 4.56
N LYS A 308 -5.88 22.88 5.47
CA LYS A 308 -4.45 22.74 5.10
C LYS A 308 -4.08 21.34 4.63
N GLY A 309 -4.98 20.37 4.76
CA GLY A 309 -4.73 18.96 4.48
C GLY A 309 -3.57 18.33 5.28
N ASP A 310 -3.08 18.97 6.35
CA ASP A 310 -1.88 18.58 7.10
C ASP A 310 -1.95 18.99 8.59
N VAL A 311 -2.03 17.99 9.49
CA VAL A 311 -2.03 18.21 10.94
C VAL A 311 -0.70 18.82 11.43
N GLY A 312 0.40 18.58 10.72
CA GLY A 312 1.71 19.12 11.08
C GLY A 312 1.82 20.64 10.94
N LEU A 313 1.20 21.21 9.90
CA LEU A 313 1.18 22.68 9.72
C LEU A 313 0.33 23.38 10.79
N VAL A 314 -0.73 22.72 11.27
CA VAL A 314 -1.55 23.21 12.39
C VAL A 314 -0.76 23.13 13.71
N ALA A 315 -0.04 22.04 13.93
CA ALA A 315 0.79 21.86 15.13
C ALA A 315 1.95 22.87 15.18
N GLU A 316 2.66 23.08 14.06
CA GLU A 316 3.76 24.06 13.94
C GLU A 316 3.29 25.50 14.16
N ASN A 317 2.25 25.95 13.43
CA ASN A 317 1.74 27.32 13.55
C ASN A 317 1.08 27.60 14.92
N SER A 318 0.58 26.57 15.60
CA SER A 318 0.02 26.70 16.96
C SER A 318 1.08 26.56 18.06
N ARG A 319 2.33 26.24 17.72
CA ARG A 319 3.49 26.29 18.63
C ARG A 319 4.20 27.63 18.58
N SER A 320 4.41 28.19 17.40
CA SER A 320 5.11 29.47 17.23
C SER A 320 4.42 30.66 17.91
N THR A 321 3.12 30.56 18.17
CA THR A 321 2.32 31.55 18.91
C THR A 321 2.38 31.40 20.44
N GLN A 322 2.87 30.26 20.97
CA GLN A 322 2.95 30.01 22.41
C GLN A 322 4.38 30.14 22.94
N ARG A 323 4.70 31.28 23.55
CA ARG A 323 6.02 31.54 24.13
C ARG A 323 6.06 31.19 25.62
N LEU A 324 6.64 30.04 25.96
CA LEU A 324 7.00 29.69 27.34
C LEU A 324 8.09 30.64 27.87
N MET A 325 8.07 30.98 29.16
CA MET A 325 9.14 31.79 29.79
C MET A 325 10.49 31.07 29.79
N LEU A 326 10.48 29.75 29.99
CA LEU A 326 11.62 28.85 29.84
C LEU A 326 11.15 27.60 29.08
N PRO A 327 11.69 27.28 27.90
CA PRO A 327 11.34 26.06 27.17
C PRO A 327 12.05 24.82 27.78
N PRO A 328 11.51 23.60 27.57
CA PRO A 328 12.22 22.37 27.89
C PRO A 328 13.58 22.24 27.17
N PRO A 329 14.48 21.34 27.62
CA PRO A 329 15.68 21.00 26.86
C PRO A 329 15.32 20.53 25.43
N PRO A 330 16.20 20.72 24.42
CA PRO A 330 15.93 20.30 23.05
C PRO A 330 15.60 18.81 22.93
N LEU A 331 14.72 18.48 21.98
CA LEU A 331 14.44 17.09 21.64
C LEU A 331 15.66 16.43 20.97
N THR A 332 15.81 15.13 21.17
CA THR A 332 16.88 14.29 20.58
C THR A 332 16.26 13.14 19.79
N ALA A 333 16.94 12.64 18.76
CA ALA A 333 16.41 11.62 17.86
C ALA A 333 16.04 10.32 18.61
N SER A 334 16.97 9.75 19.39
CA SER A 334 16.66 8.62 20.29
C SER A 334 15.61 8.96 21.35
N GLY A 335 15.56 10.20 21.82
CA GLY A 335 14.50 10.69 22.73
C GLY A 335 13.10 10.57 22.11
N VAL A 336 12.87 11.17 20.94
CA VAL A 336 11.59 11.13 20.24
C VAL A 336 11.23 9.70 19.83
N PHE A 337 12.18 8.94 19.28
CA PHE A 337 11.96 7.53 18.92
C PHE A 337 11.58 6.66 20.13
N SER A 338 12.23 6.86 21.29
CA SER A 338 11.83 6.17 22.53
C SER A 338 10.39 6.48 22.93
N LYS A 339 9.95 7.75 22.79
CA LYS A 339 8.56 8.15 23.09
C LYS A 339 7.55 7.61 22.09
N PHE A 340 7.92 7.38 20.83
CA PHE A 340 7.05 6.66 19.89
C PHE A 340 6.93 5.17 20.27
N ARG A 341 8.00 4.50 20.73
CA ARG A 341 7.91 3.12 21.26
C ARG A 341 7.19 3.04 22.61
N ASP A 342 7.26 4.07 23.46
CA ASP A 342 6.45 4.17 24.70
C ASP A 342 4.95 4.28 24.38
N ILE A 343 4.58 5.14 23.42
CA ILE A 343 3.20 5.29 22.92
C ILE A 343 2.65 3.96 22.38
N ALA A 344 3.46 3.21 21.63
CA ALA A 344 3.06 1.92 21.07
C ALA A 344 2.86 0.84 22.15
N ARG A 345 3.74 0.79 23.16
CA ARG A 345 3.66 -0.19 24.26
C ARG A 345 2.49 0.04 25.23
N LEU A 346 1.83 1.20 25.19
CA LEU A 346 0.67 1.50 26.04
C LEU A 346 -0.60 0.80 25.53
N THR A 347 -1.01 -0.25 26.24
CA THR A 347 -2.25 -1.04 26.02
C THR A 347 -3.20 -0.94 27.22
N GLY A 348 -4.40 -1.51 27.10
CA GLY A 348 -5.39 -1.59 28.18
C GLY A 348 -6.17 -0.31 28.46
N SER A 349 -6.95 -0.31 29.55
CA SER A 349 -7.81 0.81 29.96
C SER A 349 -7.02 2.09 30.27
N ALA A 350 -7.59 3.24 29.91
CA ALA A 350 -6.99 4.58 30.02
C ALA A 350 -5.64 4.79 29.27
N SER A 351 -5.18 3.82 28.46
CA SER A 351 -3.96 3.94 27.63
C SER A 351 -4.00 5.18 26.72
N THR A 352 -5.13 5.46 26.08
CA THR A 352 -5.31 6.63 25.19
C THR A 352 -5.03 7.96 25.89
N ALA A 353 -5.34 8.11 27.18
CA ALA A 353 -5.00 9.32 27.93
C ALA A 353 -3.49 9.44 28.13
N LYS A 354 -2.83 8.35 28.57
CA LYS A 354 -1.37 8.28 28.72
C LYS A 354 -0.63 8.56 27.40
N LYS A 355 -1.16 8.05 26.26
CA LYS A 355 -0.63 8.38 24.91
C LYS A 355 -0.75 9.87 24.60
N ILE A 356 -1.90 10.48 24.86
CA ILE A 356 -2.12 11.93 24.68
C ILE A 356 -1.14 12.76 25.52
N ASP A 357 -0.87 12.38 26.76
CA ASP A 357 0.06 13.11 27.64
C ASP A 357 1.53 13.01 27.19
N ILE A 358 1.98 11.87 26.66
CA ILE A 358 3.32 11.76 26.03
C ILE A 358 3.39 12.68 24.78
N ILE A 359 2.34 12.68 23.94
CA ILE A 359 2.28 13.53 22.74
C ILE A 359 2.29 15.03 23.10
N LYS A 360 1.55 15.42 24.15
CA LYS A 360 1.59 16.79 24.70
C LYS A 360 3.00 17.15 25.19
N GLY A 361 3.66 16.25 25.94
CA GLY A 361 5.02 16.46 26.42
C GLY A 361 6.04 16.68 25.30
N LEU A 362 5.92 15.91 24.20
CA LEU A 362 6.72 16.14 22.98
C LEU A 362 6.44 17.53 22.38
N PHE A 363 5.16 17.88 22.15
CA PHE A 363 4.81 19.18 21.58
C PHE A 363 5.26 20.38 22.44
N VAL A 364 5.24 20.28 23.77
CA VAL A 364 5.71 21.34 24.68
C VAL A 364 7.23 21.56 24.58
N ALA A 365 8.00 20.56 24.14
CA ALA A 365 9.45 20.67 23.92
C ALA A 365 9.85 21.06 22.49
N CYS A 366 8.94 20.93 21.51
CA CYS A 366 9.20 21.24 20.10
C CYS A 366 9.66 22.68 19.84
N ARG A 367 10.66 22.82 18.97
CA ARG A 367 11.17 24.08 18.43
C ARG A 367 11.09 24.06 16.89
N HIS A 368 10.83 25.21 16.27
CA HIS A 368 10.71 25.33 14.80
C HIS A 368 9.79 24.23 14.20
N SER A 369 10.28 23.50 13.22
CA SER A 369 9.55 22.47 12.45
C SER A 369 9.38 21.12 13.16
N GLU A 370 9.97 20.90 14.34
CA GLU A 370 9.89 19.62 15.06
C GLU A 370 8.43 19.17 15.27
N ALA A 371 7.54 20.12 15.56
CA ALA A 371 6.10 19.85 15.75
C ALA A 371 5.41 19.36 14.46
N ARG A 372 5.83 19.86 13.28
CA ARG A 372 5.30 19.42 11.99
C ARG A 372 5.61 17.95 11.77
N PHE A 373 6.87 17.57 11.93
CA PHE A 373 7.30 16.20 11.66
C PHE A 373 6.87 15.21 12.74
N ILE A 374 6.75 15.60 14.02
CA ILE A 374 6.15 14.74 15.06
C ILE A 374 4.67 14.46 14.77
N ALA A 375 3.87 15.48 14.44
CA ALA A 375 2.46 15.29 14.10
C ALA A 375 2.28 14.45 12.81
N ARG A 376 3.11 14.67 11.80
CA ARG A 376 3.12 13.85 10.57
C ARG A 376 3.55 12.40 10.82
N SER A 377 4.50 12.17 11.72
CA SER A 377 4.91 10.83 12.16
C SER A 377 3.75 10.10 12.83
N LEU A 378 3.14 10.75 13.84
CA LEU A 378 2.05 10.22 14.65
C LEU A 378 0.74 9.97 13.87
N SER A 379 0.54 10.64 12.71
CA SER A 379 -0.59 10.40 11.80
C SER A 379 -0.27 9.41 10.66
N GLY A 380 0.92 8.79 10.66
CA GLY A 380 1.36 7.84 9.65
C GLY A 380 1.67 8.46 8.27
N ARG A 381 1.93 9.78 8.21
CA ARG A 381 1.96 10.56 6.96
C ARG A 381 3.15 11.53 6.92
N LEU A 382 4.39 11.00 6.93
CA LEU A 382 5.62 11.81 6.96
C LEU A 382 5.85 12.69 5.69
N ARG A 383 5.27 12.31 4.54
CA ARG A 383 5.15 13.09 3.28
C ARG A 383 6.43 13.47 2.53
N LEU A 384 7.61 13.00 2.95
CA LEU A 384 8.91 13.40 2.40
C LEU A 384 9.16 13.13 0.90
N GLY A 385 8.37 12.29 0.24
CA GLY A 385 8.71 11.73 -1.08
C GLY A 385 9.85 10.69 -1.05
N LEU A 386 10.63 10.67 0.03
CA LEU A 386 11.59 9.64 0.41
C LEU A 386 10.85 8.47 1.09
N ALA A 387 11.22 7.23 0.74
CA ALA A 387 10.71 5.97 1.31
C ALA A 387 11.84 4.92 1.41
N GLU A 388 11.52 3.71 1.88
CA GLU A 388 12.45 2.58 2.16
C GLU A 388 13.66 2.48 1.19
N GLN A 389 13.40 2.36 -0.11
CA GLN A 389 14.45 2.20 -1.12
C GLN A 389 15.41 3.40 -1.24
N SER A 390 14.95 4.61 -0.88
CA SER A 390 15.80 5.81 -0.80
C SER A 390 16.53 5.92 0.54
N VAL A 391 15.96 5.39 1.64
CA VAL A 391 16.69 5.28 2.93
C VAL A 391 17.85 4.30 2.79
N LEU A 392 17.62 3.14 2.16
CA LEU A 392 18.68 2.15 1.90
C LEU A 392 19.80 2.75 1.05
N ALA A 393 19.47 3.45 -0.05
CA ALA A 393 20.48 4.11 -0.88
C ALA A 393 21.25 5.22 -0.13
N ALA A 394 20.58 5.98 0.75
CA ALA A 394 21.23 7.00 1.56
C ALA A 394 22.16 6.39 2.63
N LEU A 395 21.75 5.25 3.21
CA LEU A 395 22.52 4.50 4.20
C LEU A 395 23.75 3.84 3.58
N SER A 396 23.61 3.08 2.49
CA SER A 396 24.76 2.48 1.80
C SER A 396 25.75 3.55 1.36
N GLN A 397 25.27 4.67 0.80
CA GLN A 397 26.13 5.79 0.44
C GLN A 397 26.83 6.40 1.66
N ALA A 398 26.11 6.59 2.78
CA ALA A 398 26.69 7.23 3.96
C ALA A 398 27.86 6.42 4.54
N VAL A 399 27.66 5.12 4.72
CA VAL A 399 28.64 4.22 5.36
C VAL A 399 29.78 3.82 4.42
N SER A 400 29.56 3.92 3.10
CA SER A 400 30.63 3.78 2.10
C SER A 400 31.54 5.01 2.06
N LEU A 401 30.96 6.23 2.10
CA LEU A 401 31.73 7.48 2.06
C LEU A 401 32.40 7.80 3.40
N THR A 402 31.76 7.45 4.51
CA THR A 402 32.21 7.73 5.87
C THR A 402 32.15 6.43 6.66
N PRO A 403 33.22 5.60 6.62
CA PRO A 403 33.22 4.28 7.24
C PRO A 403 32.95 4.32 8.76
N PRO A 404 32.17 3.37 9.30
CA PRO A 404 32.00 3.22 10.74
C PRO A 404 33.26 2.64 11.41
N GLY A 405 33.27 2.59 12.75
CA GLY A 405 34.35 1.95 13.53
C GLY A 405 35.68 2.71 13.59
N GLN A 406 35.78 3.91 12.98
CA GLN A 406 36.97 4.74 13.05
C GLN A 406 37.16 5.38 14.44
N GLU A 407 38.41 5.54 14.88
CA GLU A 407 38.75 6.41 16.01
C GLU A 407 38.40 7.88 15.67
N PHE A 408 38.06 8.67 16.69
CA PHE A 408 37.72 10.08 16.52
C PHE A 408 38.94 11.00 16.75
N PRO A 409 39.23 11.98 15.86
CA PRO A 409 38.49 12.33 14.65
C PRO A 409 38.72 11.35 13.48
N PRO A 410 37.66 11.00 12.71
CA PRO A 410 37.76 9.98 11.67
C PRO A 410 38.70 10.41 10.54
N ALA A 411 39.71 9.57 10.26
CA ALA A 411 40.68 9.81 9.19
C ALA A 411 40.04 9.83 7.78
N VAL A 412 38.91 9.15 7.59
CA VAL A 412 38.19 9.04 6.32
C VAL A 412 36.75 9.55 6.46
N VAL A 413 36.55 10.81 6.09
CA VAL A 413 35.22 11.47 6.02
C VAL A 413 34.57 11.41 4.63
N ASP A 414 35.35 11.16 3.57
CA ASP A 414 34.88 10.94 2.20
C ASP A 414 35.83 10.00 1.43
N ALA A 415 35.58 8.70 1.53
CA ALA A 415 36.28 7.66 0.76
C ALA A 415 36.03 7.74 -0.77
N GLY A 416 35.06 8.54 -1.21
CA GLY A 416 34.80 8.82 -2.62
C GLY A 416 35.71 9.88 -3.21
N LYS A 417 36.34 10.73 -2.40
CA LYS A 417 37.13 11.91 -2.83
C LYS A 417 38.34 11.58 -3.73
N GLY A 418 38.89 10.36 -3.62
CA GLY A 418 40.00 9.88 -4.45
C GLY A 418 39.58 9.14 -5.73
N LYS A 419 38.28 8.98 -5.99
CA LYS A 419 37.74 8.24 -7.16
C LYS A 419 37.27 9.23 -8.24
N THR A 420 37.34 8.83 -9.51
CA THR A 420 36.66 9.57 -10.59
C THR A 420 35.14 9.50 -10.41
N ALA A 421 34.39 10.42 -11.01
CA ALA A 421 32.92 10.47 -10.84
C ALA A 421 32.24 9.14 -11.21
N GLU A 422 32.64 8.51 -12.31
CA GLU A 422 32.09 7.22 -12.74
C GLU A 422 32.55 6.08 -11.82
N ALA A 423 33.83 5.98 -11.46
CA ALA A 423 34.32 4.96 -10.54
C ALA A 423 33.71 5.08 -9.13
N ARG A 424 33.36 6.31 -8.69
CA ARG A 424 32.61 6.56 -7.46
C ARG A 424 31.15 6.12 -7.59
N LYS A 425 30.52 6.34 -8.75
CA LYS A 425 29.15 5.92 -9.04
C LYS A 425 29.02 4.39 -9.05
N THR A 426 29.81 3.69 -9.87
CA THR A 426 29.76 2.21 -9.97
C THR A 426 29.95 1.56 -8.60
N TRP A 427 30.96 1.99 -7.85
CA TRP A 427 31.21 1.52 -6.48
C TRP A 427 30.00 1.75 -5.55
N LEU A 428 29.38 2.93 -5.58
CA LEU A 428 28.18 3.20 -4.75
C LEU A 428 26.95 2.39 -5.19
N GLU A 429 26.84 2.04 -6.48
CA GLU A 429 25.80 1.15 -7.02
C GLU A 429 26.02 -0.30 -6.55
N GLU A 430 27.26 -0.79 -6.54
CA GLU A 430 27.66 -2.09 -5.98
C GLU A 430 27.37 -2.18 -4.48
N GLN A 431 27.85 -1.22 -3.69
CA GLN A 431 27.57 -1.14 -2.25
C GLN A 431 26.07 -1.02 -1.95
N GLY A 432 25.34 -0.25 -2.76
CA GLY A 432 23.89 -0.15 -2.69
C GLY A 432 23.18 -1.48 -2.95
N MET A 433 23.71 -2.32 -3.84
CA MET A 433 23.17 -3.65 -4.10
C MET A 433 23.46 -4.65 -2.97
N ILE A 434 24.65 -4.59 -2.34
CA ILE A 434 24.97 -5.41 -1.15
C ILE A 434 23.96 -5.13 -0.03
N LEU A 435 23.75 -3.85 0.32
CA LEU A 435 22.79 -3.49 1.37
C LEU A 435 21.36 -3.87 0.99
N LYS A 436 20.92 -3.57 -0.23
CA LYS A 436 19.56 -3.86 -0.69
C LYS A 436 19.27 -5.37 -0.72
N GLN A 437 20.20 -6.19 -1.21
CA GLN A 437 19.99 -7.64 -1.25
C GLN A 437 19.93 -8.22 0.16
N THR A 438 20.85 -7.81 1.05
CA THR A 438 20.82 -8.21 2.46
C THR A 438 19.51 -7.79 3.14
N PHE A 439 19.02 -6.56 2.91
CA PHE A 439 17.75 -6.09 3.46
C PHE A 439 16.52 -6.77 2.81
N CYS A 440 16.60 -7.25 1.58
CA CYS A 440 15.54 -8.03 0.97
C CYS A 440 15.44 -9.44 1.58
N GLU A 441 16.58 -10.07 1.91
CA GLU A 441 16.65 -11.36 2.62
C GLU A 441 16.36 -11.22 4.13
N VAL A 442 16.77 -10.11 4.76
CA VAL A 442 16.66 -9.80 6.20
C VAL A 442 16.19 -8.33 6.38
N PRO A 443 14.88 -8.03 6.29
CA PRO A 443 14.31 -6.67 6.36
C PRO A 443 14.25 -6.10 7.79
N ASP A 444 15.33 -6.26 8.54
CA ASP A 444 15.41 -6.02 9.98
C ASP A 444 16.62 -5.12 10.31
N LEU A 445 16.36 -3.85 10.66
CA LEU A 445 17.40 -2.89 11.02
C LEU A 445 17.95 -3.09 12.45
N ASP A 446 17.18 -3.68 13.37
CA ASP A 446 17.70 -4.06 14.70
C ASP A 446 18.83 -5.11 14.54
N ARG A 447 18.82 -5.90 13.44
CA ARG A 447 19.90 -6.84 13.06
C ARG A 447 20.99 -6.24 12.16
N ILE A 448 20.61 -5.52 11.10
CA ILE A 448 21.58 -5.03 10.10
C ILE A 448 22.50 -3.95 10.67
N ILE A 449 21.98 -3.02 11.48
CA ILE A 449 22.76 -1.84 11.89
C ILE A 449 23.92 -2.17 12.84
N PRO A 450 23.78 -3.04 13.86
CA PRO A 450 24.93 -3.47 14.68
C PRO A 450 26.04 -4.12 13.84
N VAL A 451 25.70 -5.10 13.00
CA VAL A 451 26.64 -5.78 12.10
C VAL A 451 27.35 -4.80 11.17
N LEU A 452 26.61 -3.85 10.60
CA LEU A 452 27.16 -2.86 9.67
C LEU A 452 28.09 -1.86 10.38
N LEU A 453 27.81 -1.51 11.64
CA LEU A 453 28.68 -0.63 12.45
C LEU A 453 29.96 -1.34 12.93
N GLU A 454 29.91 -2.66 13.15
CA GLU A 454 31.02 -3.45 13.70
C GLU A 454 31.93 -4.08 12.62
N HIS A 455 31.34 -4.54 11.50
CA HIS A 455 32.05 -5.31 10.46
C HIS A 455 32.04 -4.63 9.08
N GLY A 456 31.33 -3.50 8.95
CA GLY A 456 31.19 -2.77 7.68
C GLY A 456 30.23 -3.44 6.68
N LEU A 457 30.06 -2.79 5.54
CA LEU A 457 29.06 -3.19 4.54
C LEU A 457 29.44 -4.44 3.73
N GLU A 458 30.72 -4.58 3.34
CA GLU A 458 31.21 -5.74 2.56
C GLU A 458 31.00 -7.08 3.28
N ARG A 459 31.11 -7.10 4.62
CA ARG A 459 30.96 -8.30 5.45
C ARG A 459 29.50 -8.56 5.87
N LEU A 460 28.57 -7.65 5.55
CA LEU A 460 27.16 -7.76 5.93
C LEU A 460 26.48 -9.06 5.46
N PRO A 461 26.66 -9.54 4.19
CA PRO A 461 26.03 -10.78 3.72
C PRO A 461 26.59 -12.06 4.34
N GLU A 462 27.69 -12.00 5.10
CA GLU A 462 28.21 -13.17 5.82
C GLU A 462 27.42 -13.44 7.11
N HIS A 463 26.96 -12.38 7.76
CA HIS A 463 26.32 -12.35 9.08
C HIS A 463 24.79 -12.24 8.99
N CYS A 464 24.28 -11.52 7.98
CA CYS A 464 22.85 -11.37 7.70
C CYS A 464 22.50 -12.08 6.39
N LYS A 465 21.96 -13.30 6.51
CA LYS A 465 21.54 -14.17 5.40
C LYS A 465 20.07 -14.55 5.55
N LEU A 466 19.41 -14.92 4.44
CA LEU A 466 18.12 -15.60 4.51
C LEU A 466 18.18 -16.83 5.42
N SER A 467 17.21 -16.95 6.35
CA SER A 467 17.05 -18.10 7.24
C SER A 467 15.56 -18.31 7.55
N PRO A 468 15.07 -19.56 7.62
CA PRO A 468 13.76 -19.87 8.20
C PRO A 468 13.55 -19.17 9.55
N GLY A 469 12.33 -18.67 9.79
CA GLY A 469 11.97 -17.89 10.98
C GLY A 469 12.27 -16.39 10.94
N ILE A 470 12.98 -15.88 9.92
CA ILE A 470 13.08 -14.45 9.61
C ILE A 470 12.32 -14.19 8.30
N PRO A 471 11.29 -13.32 8.27
CA PRO A 471 10.52 -13.05 7.05
C PRO A 471 11.36 -12.28 6.03
N LEU A 472 11.22 -12.61 4.74
CA LEU A 472 11.86 -11.88 3.66
C LEU A 472 10.90 -10.96 2.90
N LYS A 473 11.43 -10.00 2.13
CA LYS A 473 10.62 -9.20 1.20
C LYS A 473 10.08 -10.11 0.08
N PRO A 474 8.75 -10.18 -0.15
CA PRO A 474 8.19 -11.01 -1.20
C PRO A 474 8.36 -10.36 -2.59
N MET A 475 8.51 -11.20 -3.63
CA MET A 475 8.51 -10.75 -5.02
C MET A 475 7.14 -10.16 -5.40
N LEU A 476 7.13 -8.99 -6.07
CA LEU A 476 5.90 -8.30 -6.49
C LEU A 476 5.68 -8.43 -8.00
N ALA A 477 4.47 -8.06 -8.44
CA ALA A 477 4.06 -8.14 -9.84
C ALA A 477 3.66 -6.77 -10.41
N HIS A 478 4.14 -6.46 -11.62
CA HIS A 478 3.76 -5.27 -12.37
C HIS A 478 2.36 -5.45 -12.99
N PRO A 479 1.47 -4.43 -12.98
CA PRO A 479 0.23 -4.49 -13.76
C PRO A 479 0.53 -4.49 -15.26
N THR A 480 -0.24 -5.27 -16.01
CA THR A 480 -0.08 -5.43 -17.47
C THR A 480 -1.47 -5.44 -18.11
N ARG A 481 -1.66 -4.65 -19.18
CA ARG A 481 -2.97 -4.32 -19.77
C ARG A 481 -3.40 -5.22 -20.93
N GLY A 482 -2.64 -6.27 -21.24
CA GLY A 482 -3.01 -7.25 -22.26
C GLY A 482 -1.89 -8.25 -22.56
N VAL A 483 -2.24 -9.36 -23.21
CA VAL A 483 -1.29 -10.44 -23.57
C VAL A 483 -0.15 -9.92 -24.46
N SER A 484 -0.43 -8.99 -25.37
CA SER A 484 0.58 -8.36 -26.22
C SER A 484 1.62 -7.54 -25.44
N GLU A 485 1.27 -7.00 -24.26
CA GLU A 485 2.23 -6.34 -23.37
C GLU A 485 3.07 -7.37 -22.59
N VAL A 486 2.50 -8.53 -22.22
CA VAL A 486 3.26 -9.66 -21.65
C VAL A 486 4.35 -10.12 -22.62
N LEU A 487 3.97 -10.42 -23.88
CA LEU A 487 4.92 -10.86 -24.91
C LEU A 487 5.99 -9.79 -25.19
N LYS A 488 5.60 -8.52 -25.32
CA LYS A 488 6.54 -7.41 -25.50
C LYS A 488 7.50 -7.23 -24.30
N ARG A 489 7.13 -7.71 -23.11
CA ARG A 489 7.93 -7.56 -21.89
C ARG A 489 8.88 -8.71 -21.63
N PHE A 490 8.58 -9.91 -22.12
CA PHE A 490 9.43 -11.10 -21.97
C PHE A 490 10.15 -11.51 -23.26
N GLU A 491 9.78 -10.94 -24.42
CA GLU A 491 10.40 -11.22 -25.72
C GLU A 491 10.38 -12.74 -26.01
N GLU A 492 11.52 -13.37 -26.28
CA GLU A 492 11.63 -14.82 -26.53
C GLU A 492 11.83 -15.66 -25.25
N ALA A 493 11.77 -15.05 -24.05
CA ALA A 493 11.97 -15.77 -22.80
C ALA A 493 10.78 -16.68 -22.47
N ALA A 494 11.05 -17.96 -22.18
CA ALA A 494 10.04 -18.89 -21.71
C ALA A 494 9.44 -18.43 -20.36
N PHE A 495 8.12 -18.44 -20.27
CA PHE A 495 7.36 -18.05 -19.09
C PHE A 495 6.24 -19.05 -18.77
N THR A 496 5.73 -18.98 -17.55
CA THR A 496 4.55 -19.70 -17.07
C THR A 496 3.45 -18.71 -16.72
N CYS A 497 2.22 -19.05 -17.07
CA CYS A 497 1.01 -18.38 -16.59
C CYS A 497 0.46 -19.20 -15.41
N GLU A 498 0.14 -18.53 -14.30
CA GLU A 498 -0.47 -19.16 -13.12
C GLU A 498 -1.74 -18.42 -12.71
N TYR A 499 -2.70 -19.13 -12.12
CA TYR A 499 -3.91 -18.52 -11.57
C TYR A 499 -3.57 -17.52 -10.46
N LYS A 500 -4.17 -16.33 -10.54
CA LYS A 500 -4.05 -15.31 -9.50
C LYS A 500 -5.21 -15.38 -8.51
N TYR A 501 -5.09 -16.30 -7.56
CA TYR A 501 -6.05 -16.45 -6.46
C TYR A 501 -6.32 -15.15 -5.68
N ASP A 502 -7.54 -15.03 -5.16
CA ASP A 502 -8.01 -13.89 -4.35
C ASP A 502 -8.01 -14.23 -2.86
N GLY A 503 -6.84 -14.15 -2.23
CA GLY A 503 -6.62 -14.56 -0.84
C GLY A 503 -5.76 -13.59 -0.04
N GLN A 504 -5.04 -14.12 0.94
CA GLN A 504 -3.98 -13.40 1.64
C GLN A 504 -2.67 -14.20 1.57
N ARG A 505 -1.68 -13.65 0.86
CA ARG A 505 -0.33 -14.21 0.78
C ARG A 505 0.25 -14.55 2.16
N ALA A 506 0.63 -15.81 2.29
CA ALA A 506 1.22 -16.43 3.47
C ALA A 506 2.60 -16.99 3.10
N GLN A 507 3.64 -16.37 3.66
CA GLN A 507 5.02 -16.84 3.54
C GLN A 507 5.28 -17.80 4.71
N ILE A 508 5.41 -19.10 4.42
CA ILE A 508 5.43 -20.17 5.43
C ILE A 508 6.86 -20.67 5.61
N HIS A 509 7.40 -20.52 6.82
CA HIS A 509 8.74 -20.96 7.19
C HIS A 509 8.62 -22.19 8.09
N ALA A 510 9.33 -23.27 7.77
CA ALA A 510 9.60 -24.36 8.69
C ALA A 510 11.09 -24.35 9.05
N LEU A 511 11.41 -24.26 10.33
CA LEU A 511 12.76 -24.24 10.85
C LEU A 511 13.26 -25.66 11.09
N GLU A 512 14.59 -25.83 11.06
CA GLU A 512 15.24 -27.03 11.59
C GLU A 512 14.78 -27.28 13.04
N GLY A 513 14.31 -28.49 13.34
CA GLY A 513 13.66 -28.83 14.60
C GLY A 513 12.13 -28.69 14.62
N GLY A 514 11.51 -28.17 13.56
CA GLY A 514 10.06 -28.25 13.34
C GLY A 514 9.21 -27.08 13.84
N GLU A 515 9.81 -25.97 14.30
CA GLU A 515 9.07 -24.73 14.54
C GLU A 515 8.53 -24.18 13.21
N VAL A 516 7.27 -23.72 13.19
CA VAL A 516 6.62 -23.16 12.00
C VAL A 516 6.25 -21.69 12.26
N LYS A 517 6.53 -20.81 11.30
CA LYS A 517 6.11 -19.40 11.31
C LYS A 517 5.47 -19.02 10.00
N ILE A 518 4.46 -18.15 10.06
CA ILE A 518 3.68 -17.70 8.90
C ILE A 518 3.68 -16.18 8.89
N PHE A 519 4.18 -15.56 7.82
CA PHE A 519 4.27 -14.11 7.71
C PHE A 519 3.39 -13.55 6.60
N SER A 520 2.89 -12.33 6.80
CA SER A 520 2.13 -11.60 5.80
C SER A 520 3.04 -11.03 4.71
N ARG A 521 2.43 -10.60 3.59
CA ARG A 521 3.10 -9.81 2.53
C ARG A 521 3.90 -8.60 3.05
N ASN A 522 3.52 -8.06 4.22
CA ASN A 522 4.16 -6.91 4.87
C ASN A 522 5.09 -7.33 6.04
N GLN A 523 5.49 -8.60 6.10
CA GLN A 523 6.37 -9.18 7.14
C GLN A 523 5.74 -9.17 8.56
N GLU A 524 4.42 -9.02 8.67
CA GLU A 524 3.70 -9.15 9.95
C GLU A 524 3.61 -10.64 10.35
N ASP A 525 3.75 -10.96 11.64
CA ASP A 525 3.59 -12.34 12.11
C ASP A 525 2.09 -12.74 12.16
N ASN A 526 1.74 -13.72 11.35
CA ASN A 526 0.41 -14.32 11.21
C ASN A 526 0.36 -15.75 11.80
N THR A 527 1.40 -16.22 12.50
CA THR A 527 1.49 -17.60 13.00
C THR A 527 0.29 -17.94 13.90
N GLY A 528 -0.03 -17.06 14.85
CA GLY A 528 -1.21 -17.19 15.73
C GLY A 528 -2.58 -16.94 15.07
N LYS A 529 -2.66 -16.73 13.75
CA LYS A 529 -3.90 -16.62 12.97
C LYS A 529 -4.32 -17.96 12.33
N TYR A 530 -3.37 -18.88 12.14
CA TYR A 530 -3.53 -20.07 11.31
C TYR A 530 -3.00 -21.37 11.96
N PRO A 531 -3.50 -21.79 13.14
CA PRO A 531 -3.13 -23.07 13.74
C PRO A 531 -3.54 -24.27 12.86
N ASP A 532 -4.57 -24.10 12.04
CA ASP A 532 -5.01 -25.03 10.99
C ASP A 532 -3.97 -25.21 9.89
N ILE A 533 -3.19 -24.17 9.52
CA ILE A 533 -2.06 -24.35 8.60
C ILE A 533 -0.92 -25.07 9.31
N ILE A 534 -0.57 -24.65 10.54
CA ILE A 534 0.56 -25.19 11.30
C ILE A 534 0.40 -26.70 11.53
N SER A 535 -0.80 -27.14 11.93
CA SER A 535 -1.14 -28.56 12.12
C SER A 535 -1.13 -29.39 10.83
N ARG A 536 -1.25 -28.76 9.65
CA ARG A 536 -1.16 -29.43 8.34
C ARG A 536 0.26 -29.51 7.77
N ILE A 537 1.24 -28.78 8.31
CA ILE A 537 2.63 -28.80 7.80
C ILE A 537 3.25 -30.22 7.72
N PRO A 538 3.03 -31.15 8.68
CA PRO A 538 3.52 -32.53 8.57
C PRO A 538 2.89 -33.36 7.45
N LYS A 539 1.74 -32.94 6.90
CA LYS A 539 1.00 -33.63 5.83
C LYS A 539 1.41 -33.16 4.43
N ILE A 540 1.78 -31.89 4.29
CA ILE A 540 2.09 -31.26 2.99
C ILE A 540 3.55 -31.43 2.55
N LYS A 541 4.47 -31.82 3.45
CA LYS A 541 5.91 -31.94 3.16
C LYS A 541 6.35 -33.41 3.19
N LEU A 542 7.28 -33.81 2.34
CA LEU A 542 7.89 -35.14 2.46
C LEU A 542 8.75 -35.27 3.74
N PRO A 543 8.94 -36.50 4.27
CA PRO A 543 9.81 -36.73 5.44
C PRO A 543 11.27 -36.30 5.23
N SER A 544 11.73 -36.23 3.98
CA SER A 544 13.05 -35.72 3.57
C SER A 544 13.24 -34.21 3.76
N VAL A 545 12.16 -33.44 3.96
CA VAL A 545 12.20 -31.98 4.11
C VAL A 545 12.44 -31.62 5.59
N THR A 546 13.60 -31.05 5.91
CA THR A 546 13.99 -30.68 7.27
C THR A 546 13.67 -29.22 7.59
N SER A 547 13.86 -28.32 6.63
CA SER A 547 13.50 -26.89 6.70
C SER A 547 13.12 -26.34 5.33
N PHE A 548 12.26 -25.31 5.30
CA PHE A 548 11.84 -24.66 4.06
C PHE A 548 11.33 -23.23 4.26
N ILE A 549 11.22 -22.49 3.15
CA ILE A 549 10.41 -21.26 3.04
C ILE A 549 9.55 -21.35 1.77
N LEU A 550 8.23 -21.48 1.95
CA LEU A 550 7.22 -21.50 0.90
C LEU A 550 6.60 -20.12 0.69
N ASP A 551 6.21 -19.83 -0.55
CA ASP A 551 5.40 -18.68 -0.94
C ASP A 551 4.03 -19.18 -1.42
N THR A 552 2.97 -18.80 -0.71
CA THR A 552 1.62 -19.33 -0.92
C THR A 552 0.56 -18.24 -0.82
N GLU A 553 -0.60 -18.42 -1.46
CA GLU A 553 -1.79 -17.62 -1.20
C GLU A 553 -2.75 -18.45 -0.34
N ALA A 554 -3.13 -17.92 0.83
CA ALA A 554 -4.14 -18.53 1.70
C ALA A 554 -5.53 -18.04 1.27
N VAL A 555 -6.39 -18.97 0.83
CA VAL A 555 -7.70 -18.69 0.22
C VAL A 555 -8.79 -19.33 1.06
N ALA A 556 -9.92 -18.67 1.26
CA ALA A 556 -11.05 -19.27 1.97
C ALA A 556 -11.65 -20.41 1.13
N TRP A 557 -12.03 -21.51 1.77
CA TRP A 557 -12.42 -22.73 1.09
C TRP A 557 -13.66 -23.37 1.73
N ASP A 558 -14.66 -23.63 0.91
CA ASP A 558 -15.85 -24.38 1.26
C ASP A 558 -15.54 -25.88 1.22
N ARG A 559 -15.63 -26.57 2.36
CA ARG A 559 -15.37 -28.02 2.43
C ARG A 559 -16.57 -28.88 2.04
N GLU A 560 -17.78 -28.33 2.03
CA GLU A 560 -19.00 -29.06 1.66
C GLU A 560 -19.19 -28.98 0.14
N LYS A 561 -19.12 -27.76 -0.42
CA LYS A 561 -19.20 -27.50 -1.87
C LYS A 561 -17.86 -27.63 -2.61
N LYS A 562 -16.76 -27.95 -1.91
CA LYS A 562 -15.40 -28.11 -2.45
C LYS A 562 -14.96 -26.97 -3.39
N GLN A 563 -15.10 -25.72 -2.95
CA GLN A 563 -14.80 -24.56 -3.80
C GLN A 563 -14.18 -23.37 -3.08
N ILE A 564 -13.57 -22.47 -3.85
CA ILE A 564 -13.05 -21.19 -3.39
C ILE A 564 -14.19 -20.29 -2.90
N GLN A 565 -13.98 -19.64 -1.75
CA GLN A 565 -14.86 -18.60 -1.21
C GLN A 565 -14.21 -17.21 -1.35
N PRO A 566 -14.99 -16.13 -1.57
CA PRO A 566 -14.45 -14.78 -1.79
C PRO A 566 -13.55 -14.26 -0.66
N PHE A 567 -12.64 -13.34 -1.01
CA PHE A 567 -11.77 -12.67 -0.03
C PHE A 567 -12.53 -12.02 1.14
N GLN A 568 -13.76 -11.52 0.93
CA GLN A 568 -14.59 -11.01 2.04
C GLN A 568 -14.78 -12.07 3.14
N VAL A 569 -15.04 -13.34 2.78
CA VAL A 569 -15.19 -14.45 3.73
C VAL A 569 -13.88 -14.71 4.47
N LEU A 570 -12.74 -14.74 3.77
CA LEU A 570 -11.41 -14.88 4.38
C LEU A 570 -11.12 -13.78 5.43
N THR A 571 -11.57 -12.54 5.19
CA THR A 571 -11.35 -11.44 6.14
C THR A 571 -12.16 -11.52 7.43
N THR A 572 -13.16 -12.41 7.51
CA THR A 572 -13.93 -12.63 8.76
C THR A 572 -13.16 -13.43 9.81
N ARG A 573 -12.09 -14.16 9.43
CA ARG A 573 -11.27 -14.92 10.39
C ARG A 573 -10.67 -14.00 11.46
N LYS A 574 -10.78 -14.44 12.73
CA LYS A 574 -10.08 -13.87 13.88
C LYS A 574 -8.59 -13.66 13.54
N ARG A 575 -7.99 -12.56 14.01
CA ARG A 575 -6.65 -12.10 13.56
C ARG A 575 -5.47 -12.48 14.47
N LYS A 576 -5.72 -12.80 15.74
CA LYS A 576 -4.70 -13.09 16.76
C LYS A 576 -5.23 -14.18 17.69
N GLU A 577 -4.32 -15.03 18.17
CA GLU A 577 -4.56 -16.07 19.19
C GLU A 577 -5.84 -16.88 18.92
N VAL A 578 -5.93 -17.44 17.72
CA VAL A 578 -7.03 -18.30 17.29
C VAL A 578 -6.75 -19.73 17.74
N ASP A 579 -7.69 -20.37 18.43
CA ASP A 579 -7.63 -21.83 18.67
C ASP A 579 -8.14 -22.61 17.44
N ALA A 580 -7.60 -23.80 17.20
CA ALA A 580 -7.97 -24.63 16.05
C ALA A 580 -9.45 -25.06 16.05
N SER A 581 -10.09 -25.21 17.22
CA SER A 581 -11.50 -25.59 17.35
C SER A 581 -12.49 -24.45 17.04
N GLU A 582 -12.05 -23.19 17.07
CA GLU A 582 -12.89 -22.02 16.80
C GLU A 582 -12.95 -21.65 15.29
N ILE A 583 -12.29 -22.40 14.42
CA ILE A 583 -12.13 -22.06 13.00
C ILE A 583 -13.38 -22.46 12.20
N GLN A 584 -14.25 -21.49 11.97
CA GLN A 584 -15.38 -21.61 11.05
C GLN A 584 -14.90 -21.58 9.58
N VAL A 585 -14.27 -20.48 9.15
CA VAL A 585 -13.77 -20.33 7.76
C VAL A 585 -12.49 -21.15 7.56
N GLN A 586 -12.64 -22.24 6.82
CA GLN A 586 -11.55 -23.11 6.40
C GLN A 586 -10.72 -22.44 5.30
N VAL A 587 -9.46 -22.88 5.16
CA VAL A 587 -8.48 -22.28 4.25
C VAL A 587 -7.75 -23.37 3.47
N CYS A 588 -7.71 -23.20 2.15
CA CYS A 588 -6.82 -23.93 1.24
C CYS A 588 -5.58 -23.08 0.94
N LEU A 589 -4.42 -23.74 0.79
CA LEU A 589 -3.17 -23.09 0.41
C LEU A 589 -2.83 -23.37 -1.06
N TYR A 590 -2.62 -22.30 -1.82
CA TYR A 590 -2.16 -22.39 -3.20
C TYR A 590 -0.68 -21.99 -3.26
N ALA A 591 0.21 -22.98 -3.39
CA ALA A 591 1.65 -22.80 -3.36
C ALA A 591 2.23 -22.49 -4.75
N PHE A 592 3.05 -21.43 -4.84
CA PHE A 592 3.50 -20.88 -6.13
C PHE A 592 4.99 -20.53 -6.20
N ASP A 593 5.75 -20.63 -5.10
CA ASP A 593 7.21 -20.57 -5.11
C ASP A 593 7.83 -21.27 -3.88
N LEU A 594 9.10 -21.64 -3.99
CA LEU A 594 9.92 -22.22 -2.93
C LEU A 594 11.25 -21.46 -2.87
N ILE A 595 11.49 -20.78 -1.74
CA ILE A 595 12.55 -19.77 -1.59
C ILE A 595 13.76 -20.35 -0.84
N TYR A 596 13.56 -21.41 -0.06
CA TYR A 596 14.59 -22.08 0.74
C TYR A 596 14.20 -23.54 0.96
N LEU A 597 15.17 -24.47 0.97
CA LEU A 597 14.96 -25.90 1.21
C LEU A 597 16.21 -26.54 1.85
N ASN A 598 16.05 -27.26 2.96
CA ASN A 598 17.06 -28.12 3.58
C ASN A 598 18.47 -27.49 3.72
N GLY A 599 18.54 -26.23 4.16
CA GLY A 599 19.79 -25.47 4.27
C GLY A 599 20.13 -24.58 3.08
N GLU A 600 19.58 -24.84 1.89
CA GLU A 600 19.87 -24.14 0.63
C GLU A 600 18.96 -22.92 0.42
N SER A 601 19.56 -21.76 0.14
CA SER A 601 18.83 -20.53 -0.24
C SER A 601 18.66 -20.47 -1.76
N LEU A 602 17.41 -20.58 -2.22
CA LEU A 602 17.06 -20.65 -3.64
C LEU A 602 16.87 -19.27 -4.29
N VAL A 603 17.17 -18.18 -3.59
CA VAL A 603 16.91 -16.79 -4.03
C VAL A 603 17.55 -16.45 -5.38
N ARG A 604 18.70 -17.08 -5.71
CA ARG A 604 19.46 -16.87 -6.96
C ARG A 604 19.17 -17.92 -8.03
N GLU A 605 18.36 -18.92 -7.73
CA GLU A 605 18.02 -20.01 -8.64
C GLU A 605 16.87 -19.62 -9.59
N PRO A 606 16.81 -20.16 -10.81
CA PRO A 606 15.71 -19.91 -11.75
C PRO A 606 14.40 -20.52 -11.26
N LEU A 607 13.26 -19.93 -11.66
CA LEU A 607 11.93 -20.40 -11.27
C LEU A 607 11.68 -21.85 -11.74
N SER A 608 12.25 -22.26 -12.88
CA SER A 608 12.24 -23.65 -13.35
C SER A 608 12.66 -24.63 -12.26
N ARG A 609 13.86 -24.44 -11.68
CA ARG A 609 14.37 -25.29 -10.58
C ARG A 609 13.56 -25.11 -9.29
N ARG A 610 13.19 -23.89 -8.90
CA ARG A 610 12.41 -23.67 -7.65
C ARG A 610 11.04 -24.34 -7.69
N ARG A 611 10.34 -24.24 -8.83
CA ARG A 611 9.04 -24.87 -9.08
C ARG A 611 9.14 -26.39 -9.22
N GLN A 612 10.26 -26.92 -9.76
CA GLN A 612 10.53 -28.35 -9.74
C GLN A 612 10.71 -28.88 -8.31
N LEU A 613 11.59 -28.25 -7.52
CA LEU A 613 11.82 -28.64 -6.12
C LEU A 613 10.55 -28.55 -5.27
N LEU A 614 9.69 -27.55 -5.52
CA LEU A 614 8.36 -27.42 -4.93
C LEU A 614 7.47 -28.64 -5.25
N ARG A 615 7.40 -29.05 -6.52
CA ARG A 615 6.58 -30.18 -6.98
C ARG A 615 7.11 -31.54 -6.54
N GLU A 616 8.41 -31.68 -6.33
CA GLU A 616 9.05 -32.94 -5.94
C GLU A 616 9.06 -33.20 -4.42
N ASN A 617 9.02 -32.15 -3.59
CA ASN A 617 9.23 -32.27 -2.13
C ASN A 617 7.97 -32.03 -1.28
N PHE A 618 6.86 -31.64 -1.90
CA PHE A 618 5.59 -31.35 -1.24
C PHE A 618 4.45 -32.18 -1.85
N VAL A 619 3.40 -32.40 -1.06
CA VAL A 619 2.30 -33.33 -1.35
C VAL A 619 0.99 -32.58 -1.38
N GLU A 620 0.25 -32.70 -2.47
CA GLU A 620 -1.04 -32.06 -2.65
C GLU A 620 -2.16 -32.78 -1.86
N THR A 621 -3.14 -32.01 -1.43
CA THR A 621 -4.39 -32.46 -0.81
C THR A 621 -5.46 -31.43 -1.13
N GLU A 622 -6.47 -31.86 -1.89
CA GLU A 622 -7.65 -31.09 -2.28
C GLU A 622 -8.25 -30.32 -1.08
N GLY A 623 -8.49 -29.02 -1.24
CA GLY A 623 -9.06 -28.17 -0.19
C GLY A 623 -8.15 -27.88 1.02
N GLU A 624 -6.91 -28.38 1.03
CA GLU A 624 -5.94 -28.10 2.09
C GLU A 624 -4.65 -27.43 1.58
N PHE A 625 -4.00 -28.04 0.59
CA PHE A 625 -2.75 -27.56 -0.01
C PHE A 625 -2.63 -28.10 -1.43
N VAL A 626 -2.47 -27.22 -2.41
CA VAL A 626 -2.28 -27.57 -3.82
C VAL A 626 -1.25 -26.62 -4.45
N PHE A 627 -0.66 -27.02 -5.56
CA PHE A 627 0.15 -26.10 -6.37
C PHE A 627 -0.76 -25.14 -7.15
N ALA A 628 -0.25 -23.95 -7.47
CA ALA A 628 -0.96 -23.02 -8.33
C ALA A 628 -1.19 -23.63 -9.72
N THR A 629 -2.44 -23.60 -10.20
CA THR A 629 -2.84 -24.02 -11.55
C THR A 629 -2.01 -23.25 -12.56
N SER A 630 -1.24 -23.95 -13.40
CA SER A 630 -0.22 -23.35 -14.26
C SER A 630 -0.28 -23.84 -15.71
N LEU A 631 -0.11 -22.93 -16.66
CA LEU A 631 0.05 -23.22 -18.09
C LEU A 631 1.38 -22.66 -18.61
N ASP A 632 2.23 -23.53 -19.16
CA ASP A 632 3.51 -23.16 -19.77
C ASP A 632 3.31 -23.05 -21.29
N THR A 633 2.96 -21.87 -21.77
CA THR A 633 2.72 -21.61 -23.20
C THR A 633 3.15 -20.21 -23.61
N LYS A 634 3.37 -20.02 -24.91
CA LYS A 634 3.59 -18.70 -25.55
C LYS A 634 2.49 -18.32 -26.54
N ASP A 635 1.46 -19.16 -26.64
CA ASP A 635 0.32 -18.96 -27.54
C ASP A 635 -0.66 -17.95 -26.93
N VAL A 636 -0.99 -16.90 -27.69
CA VAL A 636 -1.87 -15.81 -27.27
C VAL A 636 -3.29 -16.30 -27.00
N GLU A 637 -3.79 -17.24 -27.80
CA GLU A 637 -5.16 -17.75 -27.70
C GLU A 637 -5.32 -18.63 -26.45
N GLN A 638 -4.33 -19.50 -26.21
CA GLN A 638 -4.26 -20.31 -24.98
C GLN A 638 -4.14 -19.43 -23.72
N ILE A 639 -3.38 -18.34 -23.76
CA ILE A 639 -3.27 -17.39 -22.63
C ILE A 639 -4.61 -16.65 -22.42
N ALA A 640 -5.34 -16.34 -23.49
CA ALA A 640 -6.64 -15.68 -23.40
C ALA A 640 -7.72 -16.60 -22.79
N GLU A 641 -7.82 -17.85 -23.25
CA GLU A 641 -8.75 -18.82 -22.65
C GLU A 641 -8.34 -19.17 -21.21
N PHE A 642 -7.05 -19.32 -20.91
CA PHE A 642 -6.58 -19.55 -19.54
C PHE A 642 -6.86 -18.36 -18.60
N LEU A 643 -6.86 -17.12 -19.12
CA LEU A 643 -7.30 -15.94 -18.38
C LEU A 643 -8.81 -16.00 -18.08
N GLU A 644 -9.64 -16.29 -19.08
CA GLU A 644 -11.09 -16.41 -18.90
C GLU A 644 -11.44 -17.58 -17.97
N GLN A 645 -10.81 -18.74 -18.13
CA GLN A 645 -10.99 -19.89 -17.25
C GLN A 645 -10.57 -19.58 -15.81
N SER A 646 -9.49 -18.81 -15.59
CA SER A 646 -9.11 -18.39 -14.23
C SER A 646 -10.20 -17.55 -13.53
N VAL A 647 -10.98 -16.77 -14.28
CA VAL A 647 -12.10 -15.97 -13.73
C VAL A 647 -13.33 -16.83 -13.46
N LYS A 648 -13.65 -17.80 -14.34
CA LYS A 648 -14.67 -18.85 -14.09
C LYS A 648 -14.32 -19.62 -12.80
N ASP A 649 -13.05 -19.99 -12.65
CA ASP A 649 -12.46 -20.67 -11.49
C ASP A 649 -12.18 -19.70 -10.30
N SER A 650 -12.93 -18.60 -10.22
CA SER A 650 -13.00 -17.70 -9.05
C SER A 650 -11.73 -16.92 -8.69
N CYS A 651 -10.73 -16.85 -9.58
CA CYS A 651 -9.49 -16.08 -9.40
C CYS A 651 -9.57 -14.67 -10.01
N GLU A 652 -8.64 -13.78 -9.63
CA GLU A 652 -8.60 -12.39 -10.12
C GLU A 652 -8.10 -12.24 -11.58
N GLY A 653 -7.69 -13.34 -12.23
CA GLY A 653 -6.93 -13.34 -13.48
C GLY A 653 -5.64 -14.15 -13.37
N LEU A 654 -4.58 -13.74 -14.07
CA LEU A 654 -3.30 -14.45 -14.17
C LEU A 654 -2.10 -13.71 -13.57
N MET A 655 -1.16 -14.49 -13.04
CA MET A 655 0.23 -14.12 -12.81
C MET A 655 1.07 -14.66 -13.97
N VAL A 656 2.07 -13.90 -14.45
CA VAL A 656 3.01 -14.40 -15.48
C VAL A 656 4.44 -14.21 -15.01
N LYS A 657 5.26 -15.27 -15.10
CA LYS A 657 6.62 -15.35 -14.55
C LYS A 657 7.56 -15.99 -15.57
N THR A 658 8.75 -15.43 -15.82
CA THR A 658 9.78 -16.15 -16.61
C THR A 658 10.29 -17.38 -15.85
N LEU A 659 10.65 -18.42 -16.60
CA LEU A 659 11.12 -19.70 -16.05
C LEU A 659 12.63 -19.70 -15.79
N ASP A 660 13.42 -19.18 -16.74
CA ASP A 660 14.89 -19.23 -16.69
C ASP A 660 15.54 -17.84 -16.86
N VAL A 661 15.17 -17.08 -17.89
CA VAL A 661 15.75 -15.75 -18.17
C VAL A 661 15.27 -14.74 -17.13
N ASP A 662 16.21 -14.06 -16.46
CA ASP A 662 15.96 -13.16 -15.33
C ASP A 662 15.12 -13.77 -14.18
N ALA A 663 14.93 -15.09 -14.14
CA ALA A 663 13.86 -15.75 -13.37
C ALA A 663 14.12 -15.93 -11.86
N THR A 664 15.10 -15.23 -11.29
CA THR A 664 15.50 -15.36 -9.87
C THR A 664 14.51 -14.67 -8.93
N TYR A 665 14.63 -14.93 -7.62
CA TYR A 665 13.86 -14.27 -6.57
C TYR A 665 14.60 -13.03 -6.02
N GLU A 666 15.57 -12.45 -6.74
CA GLU A 666 16.40 -11.33 -6.27
C GLU A 666 15.65 -9.98 -6.30
N ILE A 667 14.77 -9.76 -5.31
CA ILE A 667 13.92 -8.57 -5.16
C ILE A 667 14.72 -7.26 -5.27
N ALA A 668 15.98 -7.24 -4.83
CA ALA A 668 16.86 -6.07 -4.91
C ALA A 668 17.24 -5.66 -6.34
N LYS A 669 17.34 -6.61 -7.29
CA LYS A 669 17.61 -6.34 -8.70
C LYS A 669 16.37 -5.78 -9.40
N ARG A 670 15.25 -6.49 -9.29
CA ARG A 670 13.97 -6.13 -9.91
C ARG A 670 12.80 -6.57 -9.04
N SER A 671 12.29 -5.67 -8.20
CA SER A 671 11.20 -5.97 -7.26
C SER A 671 9.85 -6.31 -7.92
N HIS A 672 9.71 -6.04 -9.21
CA HIS A 672 8.54 -6.35 -10.04
C HIS A 672 8.98 -7.27 -11.19
N ASN A 673 9.46 -8.48 -10.86
CA ASN A 673 9.92 -9.43 -11.87
C ASN A 673 8.76 -10.18 -12.54
N TRP A 674 7.67 -10.39 -11.80
CA TRP A 674 6.44 -11.00 -12.31
C TRP A 674 5.51 -9.95 -12.92
N LEU A 675 4.59 -10.40 -13.78
CA LEU A 675 3.48 -9.61 -14.28
C LEU A 675 2.17 -10.12 -13.68
N LYS A 676 1.14 -9.25 -13.65
CA LYS A 676 -0.23 -9.61 -13.31
C LYS A 676 -1.17 -9.05 -14.38
N LEU A 677 -1.89 -9.96 -15.04
CA LEU A 677 -2.86 -9.68 -16.08
C LEU A 677 -4.25 -9.97 -15.49
N LYS A 678 -5.08 -8.94 -15.40
CA LYS A 678 -6.46 -9.06 -14.90
C LYS A 678 -7.45 -8.70 -16.00
N LYS A 679 -8.65 -9.29 -15.94
CA LYS A 679 -9.76 -8.96 -16.84
C LYS A 679 -10.14 -7.48 -16.77
N ASP A 680 -10.10 -6.85 -15.58
CA ASP A 680 -10.38 -5.42 -15.42
C ASP A 680 -9.30 -4.50 -16.04
N TYR A 681 -8.09 -5.00 -16.31
CA TYR A 681 -7.00 -4.22 -16.93
C TYR A 681 -7.11 -4.15 -18.47
N LEU A 682 -7.97 -4.96 -19.08
CA LEU A 682 -8.29 -4.89 -20.50
C LEU A 682 -9.25 -3.72 -20.76
N ASP A 683 -8.94 -2.88 -21.74
CA ASP A 683 -9.82 -1.77 -22.12
C ASP A 683 -11.11 -2.31 -22.77
N GLY A 684 -12.28 -1.77 -22.38
CA GLY A 684 -13.60 -2.25 -22.81
C GLY A 684 -14.15 -3.51 -22.13
N VAL A 685 -13.36 -4.22 -21.30
CA VAL A 685 -13.80 -5.49 -20.65
C VAL A 685 -13.88 -5.36 -19.12
N GLY A 686 -14.96 -5.85 -18.50
CA GLY A 686 -15.19 -5.82 -17.05
C GLY A 686 -15.91 -4.55 -16.57
N ASP A 687 -16.60 -4.68 -15.43
CA ASP A 687 -17.73 -3.80 -15.06
C ASP A 687 -17.36 -2.32 -14.88
N THR A 688 -17.97 -1.50 -15.72
CA THR A 688 -18.04 -0.04 -15.61
C THR A 688 -19.44 0.39 -15.17
N LEU A 689 -19.50 1.40 -14.31
CA LEU A 689 -20.73 2.00 -13.80
C LEU A 689 -20.69 3.51 -14.06
N ASP A 690 -21.79 4.07 -14.52
CA ASP A 690 -21.98 5.51 -14.64
C ASP A 690 -22.57 6.03 -13.34
N LEU A 691 -21.80 6.75 -12.53
CA LEU A 691 -22.18 7.12 -11.17
C LEU A 691 -22.24 8.65 -10.97
N VAL A 692 -23.20 9.09 -10.15
CA VAL A 692 -23.45 10.51 -9.88
C VAL A 692 -22.53 11.03 -8.78
N VAL A 693 -21.89 12.18 -8.99
CA VAL A 693 -21.08 12.86 -7.98
C VAL A 693 -22.00 13.64 -7.02
N ILE A 694 -22.02 13.25 -5.74
CA ILE A 694 -22.90 13.84 -4.71
C ILE A 694 -22.14 14.58 -3.58
N GLY A 695 -20.81 14.52 -3.59
CA GLY A 695 -19.98 15.22 -2.60
C GLY A 695 -18.49 15.13 -2.87
N ALA A 696 -17.71 16.00 -2.24
CA ALA A 696 -16.25 16.03 -2.31
C ALA A 696 -15.60 16.08 -0.92
N TYR A 697 -14.39 15.53 -0.84
CA TYR A 697 -13.54 15.55 0.35
C TYR A 697 -12.31 16.42 0.11
N LEU A 698 -11.86 17.16 1.14
CA LEU A 698 -10.68 18.01 1.05
C LEU A 698 -9.39 17.19 0.95
N GLY A 699 -8.51 17.60 0.05
CA GLY A 699 -7.29 16.88 -0.25
C GLY A 699 -6.22 16.98 0.83
N ARG A 700 -5.39 15.93 0.92
CA ARG A 700 -4.34 15.78 1.93
C ARG A 700 -3.02 15.43 1.26
N GLY A 701 -1.91 15.98 1.76
CA GLY A 701 -0.58 15.78 1.17
C GLY A 701 -0.53 16.41 -0.23
N LYS A 702 -0.19 15.62 -1.25
CA LYS A 702 -0.08 16.07 -2.65
C LYS A 702 -1.35 16.73 -3.21
N ARG A 703 -2.53 16.51 -2.60
CA ARG A 703 -3.81 17.10 -3.02
C ARG A 703 -4.31 18.24 -2.11
N ALA A 704 -3.51 18.69 -1.14
CA ALA A 704 -3.90 19.82 -0.29
C ALA A 704 -4.21 21.07 -1.14
N GLY A 705 -5.25 21.82 -0.77
CA GLY A 705 -5.73 22.98 -1.54
C GLY A 705 -6.68 22.66 -2.70
N ARG A 706 -6.92 21.39 -3.03
CA ARG A 706 -7.96 20.92 -3.97
C ARG A 706 -8.75 19.74 -3.39
N TYR A 707 -9.66 19.16 -4.16
CA TYR A 707 -10.36 17.94 -3.74
C TYR A 707 -9.44 16.70 -3.74
N GLY A 708 -9.55 15.91 -2.68
CA GLY A 708 -8.77 14.68 -2.45
C GLY A 708 -9.42 13.43 -3.00
N GLY A 709 -10.75 13.46 -3.13
CA GLY A 709 -11.62 12.38 -3.56
C GLY A 709 -13.08 12.82 -3.46
N PHE A 710 -13.98 11.94 -3.88
CA PHE A 710 -15.39 12.24 -4.12
C PHE A 710 -16.31 11.14 -3.57
N LEU A 711 -17.55 11.48 -3.25
CA LEU A 711 -18.61 10.54 -2.87
C LEU A 711 -19.55 10.35 -4.06
N LEU A 712 -19.80 9.10 -4.43
CA LEU A 712 -20.58 8.72 -5.60
C LEU A 712 -21.82 7.92 -5.25
N ALA A 713 -22.86 8.03 -6.07
CA ALA A 713 -24.15 7.35 -5.92
C ALA A 713 -24.62 6.63 -7.19
N SER A 714 -25.39 5.55 -7.01
CA SER A 714 -26.31 4.98 -8.01
C SER A 714 -27.69 5.63 -7.88
N TYR A 715 -28.50 5.54 -8.93
CA TYR A 715 -29.91 5.98 -8.92
C TYR A 715 -30.84 4.83 -8.54
N ASP A 716 -31.77 5.03 -7.61
CA ASP A 716 -32.74 4.00 -7.21
C ASP A 716 -34.12 4.32 -7.78
N GLU A 717 -34.58 3.46 -8.70
CA GLU A 717 -35.78 3.70 -9.50
C GLU A 717 -37.07 3.55 -8.68
N ASP A 718 -37.06 2.69 -7.65
CA ASP A 718 -38.23 2.42 -6.79
C ASP A 718 -38.50 3.54 -5.77
N SER A 719 -37.49 4.34 -5.42
CA SER A 719 -37.59 5.41 -4.41
C SER A 719 -37.32 6.82 -4.94
N GLU A 720 -36.88 6.94 -6.21
CA GLU A 720 -36.34 8.17 -6.82
C GLU A 720 -35.16 8.81 -6.03
N GLU A 721 -34.41 8.00 -5.27
CA GLU A 721 -33.29 8.47 -4.43
C GLU A 721 -31.91 8.18 -5.06
N LEU A 722 -30.93 9.05 -4.80
CA LEU A 722 -29.52 8.80 -5.10
C LEU A 722 -28.83 8.16 -3.89
N GLN A 723 -28.46 6.89 -4.03
CA GLN A 723 -27.91 6.07 -2.96
C GLN A 723 -26.39 5.97 -3.08
N ALA A 724 -25.65 6.42 -2.06
CA ALA A 724 -24.20 6.38 -2.07
C ALA A 724 -23.68 4.93 -2.20
N ILE A 725 -22.75 4.71 -3.12
CA ILE A 725 -22.19 3.38 -3.45
C ILE A 725 -20.70 3.29 -3.11
N CYS A 726 -19.89 4.33 -3.33
CA CYS A 726 -18.47 4.31 -3.02
C CYS A 726 -17.85 5.71 -2.83
N LYS A 727 -16.62 5.75 -2.32
CA LYS A 727 -15.74 6.91 -2.44
C LYS A 727 -14.71 6.68 -3.54
N LEU A 728 -14.49 7.68 -4.37
CA LEU A 728 -13.53 7.65 -5.47
C LEU A 728 -12.33 8.56 -5.21
N GLY A 729 -11.12 8.10 -5.53
CA GLY A 729 -9.88 8.86 -5.32
C GLY A 729 -8.74 8.54 -6.28
N THR A 730 -8.97 7.74 -7.31
CA THR A 730 -7.95 7.22 -8.25
C THR A 730 -8.54 7.12 -9.66
N GLY A 731 -7.68 7.20 -10.68
CA GLY A 731 -8.06 7.20 -12.10
C GLY A 731 -7.66 8.52 -12.76
N PHE A 732 -8.09 9.66 -12.18
CA PHE A 732 -7.74 11.01 -12.63
C PHE A 732 -6.23 11.27 -12.70
N SER A 733 -5.81 12.00 -13.74
CA SER A 733 -4.58 12.79 -13.78
C SER A 733 -4.62 13.98 -12.82
N ASP A 734 -3.50 14.68 -12.65
CA ASP A 734 -3.44 15.93 -11.86
C ASP A 734 -4.09 17.14 -12.58
N GLU A 735 -4.38 17.03 -13.88
CA GLU A 735 -5.04 18.04 -14.71
C GLU A 735 -6.56 17.92 -14.60
N GLU A 736 -7.13 16.75 -14.90
CA GLU A 736 -8.56 16.44 -14.72
C GLU A 736 -9.01 16.70 -13.27
N LEU A 737 -8.17 16.38 -12.28
CA LEU A 737 -8.48 16.62 -10.87
C LEU A 737 -8.58 18.12 -10.51
N GLU A 738 -7.86 18.98 -11.24
CA GLU A 738 -8.01 20.43 -11.10
C GLU A 738 -9.27 20.90 -11.85
N GLU A 739 -9.53 20.41 -13.07
CA GLU A 739 -10.77 20.70 -13.80
C GLU A 739 -12.02 20.33 -13.01
N HIS A 740 -12.03 19.16 -12.37
CA HIS A 740 -13.10 18.70 -11.49
C HIS A 740 -13.24 19.60 -10.25
N HIS A 741 -12.15 20.15 -9.72
CA HIS A 741 -12.24 21.15 -8.65
C HIS A 741 -12.84 22.47 -9.17
N GLN A 742 -12.47 22.89 -10.38
CA GLN A 742 -12.97 24.12 -11.00
C GLN A 742 -14.43 24.04 -11.48
N SER A 743 -14.94 22.87 -11.87
CA SER A 743 -16.35 22.67 -12.23
C SER A 743 -17.23 22.45 -11.00
N LEU A 744 -16.89 21.50 -10.13
CA LEU A 744 -17.73 21.11 -8.99
C LEU A 744 -17.84 22.20 -7.91
N LYS A 745 -16.92 23.18 -7.84
CA LYS A 745 -17.05 24.33 -6.93
C LYS A 745 -18.35 25.13 -7.13
N ALA A 746 -18.90 25.12 -8.35
CA ALA A 746 -20.14 25.83 -8.68
C ALA A 746 -21.40 25.08 -8.20
N LEU A 747 -21.27 23.80 -7.85
CA LEU A 747 -22.34 22.92 -7.39
C LEU A 747 -22.37 22.76 -5.86
N VAL A 748 -21.52 23.48 -5.11
CA VAL A 748 -21.46 23.32 -3.64
C VAL A 748 -22.72 23.88 -2.98
N LEU A 749 -23.50 23.00 -2.34
CA LEU A 749 -24.80 23.31 -1.73
C LEU A 749 -24.94 22.63 -0.34
N SER A 750 -26.11 22.77 0.29
CA SER A 750 -26.56 21.90 1.37
C SER A 750 -27.00 20.52 0.84
N PRO A 751 -26.98 19.45 1.66
CA PRO A 751 -27.48 18.13 1.25
C PRO A 751 -28.91 18.21 0.71
N ARG A 752 -29.17 17.49 -0.39
CA ARG A 752 -30.51 17.34 -0.98
C ARG A 752 -31.28 16.22 -0.25
N PRO A 753 -32.61 16.35 -0.04
CA PRO A 753 -33.38 15.33 0.68
C PRO A 753 -33.34 13.93 0.06
N TYR A 754 -33.29 13.83 -1.27
CA TYR A 754 -33.26 12.58 -2.03
C TYR A 754 -31.86 11.96 -2.15
N VAL A 755 -30.84 12.47 -1.44
CA VAL A 755 -29.46 11.95 -1.47
C VAL A 755 -29.16 11.22 -0.17
N ARG A 756 -28.97 9.90 -0.25
CA ARG A 756 -28.75 9.05 0.93
C ARG A 756 -27.35 8.49 1.00
N ILE A 757 -26.71 8.75 2.15
CA ILE A 757 -25.34 8.32 2.42
C ILE A 757 -25.22 7.35 3.60
N ASP A 758 -26.26 7.22 4.42
CA ASP A 758 -26.34 6.44 5.66
C ASP A 758 -25.04 6.45 6.49
N GLY A 759 -24.29 5.34 6.50
CA GLY A 759 -23.06 5.16 7.28
C GLY A 759 -21.78 5.65 6.59
N ALA A 760 -21.87 6.21 5.38
CA ALA A 760 -20.72 6.76 4.68
C ALA A 760 -20.19 8.02 5.39
N VAL A 761 -18.89 8.29 5.22
CA VAL A 761 -18.25 9.51 5.76
C VAL A 761 -18.88 10.72 5.07
N THR A 762 -19.49 11.62 5.84
CA THR A 762 -20.05 12.88 5.34
C THR A 762 -19.00 13.64 4.50
N PRO A 763 -19.35 14.11 3.28
CA PRO A 763 -18.41 14.89 2.47
C PRO A 763 -18.11 16.23 3.13
N ASP A 764 -16.89 16.76 2.91
CA ASP A 764 -16.51 18.08 3.42
C ASP A 764 -17.32 19.18 2.71
N HIS A 765 -17.54 19.03 1.39
CA HIS A 765 -18.50 19.81 0.61
C HIS A 765 -19.54 18.88 -0.03
N TRP A 766 -20.83 19.10 0.24
CA TRP A 766 -21.91 18.49 -0.51
C TRP A 766 -22.02 19.14 -1.90
N LEU A 767 -22.40 18.35 -2.91
CA LEU A 767 -22.51 18.80 -4.29
C LEU A 767 -23.92 18.55 -4.83
N ASP A 768 -24.42 19.47 -5.64
CA ASP A 768 -25.68 19.30 -6.35
C ASP A 768 -25.54 18.14 -7.35
N PRO A 769 -26.39 17.09 -7.28
CA PRO A 769 -26.23 15.94 -8.16
C PRO A 769 -26.46 16.34 -9.62
N SER A 770 -25.41 16.22 -10.43
CA SER A 770 -25.43 16.63 -11.85
C SER A 770 -24.32 15.95 -12.66
N ALA A 771 -23.08 16.00 -12.17
CA ALA A 771 -21.97 15.35 -12.85
C ALA A 771 -22.06 13.82 -12.74
N VAL A 772 -22.09 13.14 -13.89
CA VAL A 772 -22.01 11.68 -14.00
C VAL A 772 -20.62 11.27 -14.49
N TRP A 773 -20.00 10.29 -13.85
CA TRP A 773 -18.66 9.79 -14.18
C TRP A 773 -18.69 8.29 -14.46
N GLU A 774 -17.93 7.86 -15.46
CA GLU A 774 -17.69 6.44 -15.73
C GLU A 774 -16.62 5.92 -14.76
N VAL A 775 -16.96 4.90 -13.99
CA VAL A 775 -16.13 4.31 -12.93
C VAL A 775 -15.99 2.83 -13.16
N LYS A 776 -14.75 2.34 -13.28
CA LYS A 776 -14.46 0.91 -13.37
C LYS A 776 -14.09 0.36 -12.00
N CYS A 777 -14.51 -0.87 -11.71
CA CYS A 777 -14.15 -1.60 -10.50
C CYS A 777 -13.37 -2.88 -10.84
N ALA A 778 -12.96 -3.63 -9.82
CA ALA A 778 -12.52 -5.02 -9.98
C ALA A 778 -13.69 -5.99 -9.72
N ASP A 779 -14.42 -5.77 -8.63
CA ASP A 779 -15.53 -6.59 -8.15
C ASP A 779 -16.58 -5.69 -7.45
N LEU A 780 -17.78 -6.21 -7.26
CA LEU A 780 -18.84 -5.64 -6.42
C LEU A 780 -18.93 -6.43 -5.10
N SER A 781 -19.05 -5.72 -3.98
CA SER A 781 -18.90 -6.28 -2.62
C SER A 781 -20.06 -5.87 -1.71
N LEU A 782 -20.48 -6.75 -0.80
CA LEU A 782 -21.49 -6.39 0.20
C LEU A 782 -20.90 -5.42 1.23
N SER A 783 -21.67 -4.38 1.55
CA SER A 783 -21.23 -3.20 2.28
C SER A 783 -22.02 -2.97 3.56
N PRO A 784 -21.35 -2.85 4.72
CA PRO A 784 -22.01 -2.56 6.00
C PRO A 784 -22.34 -1.07 6.20
N ILE A 785 -22.01 -0.17 5.25
CA ILE A 785 -22.15 1.29 5.41
C ILE A 785 -22.81 2.03 4.25
N TYR A 786 -22.81 1.46 3.04
CA TYR A 786 -23.36 2.11 1.84
C TYR A 786 -24.80 1.65 1.59
N PRO A 787 -25.77 2.56 1.33
CA PRO A 787 -27.17 2.20 1.10
C PRO A 787 -27.47 1.60 -0.28
N ALA A 788 -26.63 1.84 -1.30
CA ALA A 788 -26.89 1.43 -2.68
C ALA A 788 -27.33 -0.04 -2.79
N ALA A 789 -28.53 -0.28 -3.35
CA ALA A 789 -29.09 -1.62 -3.55
C ALA A 789 -29.31 -2.48 -2.28
N ARG A 790 -29.37 -1.87 -1.09
CA ARG A 790 -29.77 -2.57 0.15
C ARG A 790 -31.18 -3.16 -0.01
N GLY A 791 -31.39 -4.37 0.49
CA GLY A 791 -32.66 -5.09 0.38
C GLY A 791 -32.81 -5.89 -0.92
N LEU A 792 -32.08 -5.55 -1.98
CA LEU A 792 -32.14 -6.27 -3.27
C LEU A 792 -31.30 -7.55 -3.28
N VAL A 793 -30.26 -7.63 -2.46
CA VAL A 793 -29.33 -8.79 -2.38
C VAL A 793 -29.14 -9.27 -0.93
N ASP A 794 -29.04 -8.34 0.02
CA ASP A 794 -28.90 -8.59 1.45
C ASP A 794 -29.82 -7.60 2.18
N SER A 795 -30.53 -8.06 3.22
CA SER A 795 -31.56 -7.25 3.89
C SER A 795 -31.00 -6.01 4.59
N ASP A 796 -29.78 -6.12 5.15
CA ASP A 796 -29.16 -5.05 5.95
C ASP A 796 -28.06 -4.31 5.18
N LYS A 797 -27.38 -4.99 4.26
CA LYS A 797 -26.20 -4.51 3.54
C LYS A 797 -26.56 -4.02 2.14
N GLY A 798 -26.08 -2.84 1.77
CA GLY A 798 -26.02 -2.43 0.37
C GLY A 798 -24.77 -2.99 -0.31
N ILE A 799 -24.46 -2.48 -1.49
CA ILE A 799 -23.35 -2.89 -2.34
C ILE A 799 -22.32 -1.75 -2.45
N SER A 800 -21.05 -2.08 -2.62
CA SER A 800 -19.97 -1.13 -2.85
C SER A 800 -18.90 -1.71 -3.78
N LEU A 801 -18.15 -0.82 -4.45
CA LEU A 801 -17.17 -1.20 -5.48
C LEU A 801 -15.80 -1.52 -4.87
N ARG A 802 -15.18 -2.63 -5.29
CA ARG A 802 -13.79 -2.98 -4.97
C ARG A 802 -12.85 -2.29 -5.96
N PHE A 803 -11.84 -1.60 -5.43
CA PHE A 803 -10.83 -0.83 -6.20
C PHE A 803 -11.41 0.12 -7.28
N PRO A 804 -12.39 0.99 -6.95
CA PRO A 804 -13.01 1.88 -7.92
C PRO A 804 -12.01 2.90 -8.47
N ARG A 805 -12.06 3.12 -9.78
CA ARG A 805 -11.23 4.10 -10.49
C ARG A 805 -12.04 4.87 -11.54
N PHE A 806 -11.80 6.17 -11.61
CA PHE A 806 -12.31 7.04 -12.67
C PHE A 806 -11.79 6.56 -14.02
N ILE A 807 -12.65 6.61 -15.03
CA ILE A 807 -12.29 6.42 -16.45
C ILE A 807 -12.46 7.73 -17.21
N ARG A 808 -13.64 8.37 -17.14
CA ARG A 808 -13.95 9.63 -17.82
C ARG A 808 -15.22 10.30 -17.26
N VAL A 809 -15.44 11.56 -17.63
CA VAL A 809 -16.74 12.25 -17.45
C VAL A 809 -17.75 11.75 -18.48
N ARG A 810 -19.03 11.68 -18.10
CA ARG A 810 -20.17 11.38 -18.97
C ARG A 810 -21.02 12.63 -19.20
N GLU A 811 -20.50 13.52 -20.04
CA GLU A 811 -21.23 14.73 -20.50
C GLU A 811 -22.53 14.39 -21.25
N ASP A 812 -22.62 13.16 -21.75
CA ASP A 812 -23.77 12.57 -22.44
C ASP A 812 -24.85 11.99 -21.51
N LYS A 813 -24.70 12.09 -20.18
CA LYS A 813 -25.67 11.58 -19.19
C LYS A 813 -26.07 12.60 -18.13
N GLN A 814 -27.30 12.49 -17.65
CA GLN A 814 -27.82 13.17 -16.45
C GLN A 814 -27.99 12.16 -15.29
N PRO A 815 -28.17 12.61 -14.02
CA PRO A 815 -28.25 11.73 -12.85
C PRO A 815 -29.26 10.58 -12.95
N GLU A 816 -30.40 10.82 -13.59
CA GLU A 816 -31.50 9.86 -13.80
C GLU A 816 -31.15 8.79 -14.83
N GLN A 817 -30.03 8.96 -15.56
CA GLN A 817 -29.47 8.03 -16.54
C GLN A 817 -28.22 7.31 -16.01
N ALA A 818 -27.88 7.49 -14.73
CA ALA A 818 -26.81 6.75 -14.05
C ALA A 818 -27.11 5.25 -13.98
N THR A 819 -26.11 4.44 -13.64
CA THR A 819 -26.29 3.01 -13.35
C THR A 819 -27.19 2.88 -12.12
N THR A 820 -28.27 2.12 -12.27
CA THR A 820 -29.32 2.07 -11.26
C THR A 820 -29.03 1.03 -10.17
N SER A 821 -29.59 1.18 -8.98
CA SER A 821 -29.38 0.22 -7.87
C SER A 821 -29.85 -1.20 -8.23
N ALA A 822 -30.90 -1.33 -9.05
CA ALA A 822 -31.30 -2.61 -9.65
C ALA A 822 -30.22 -3.20 -10.59
N GLN A 823 -29.58 -2.36 -11.41
CA GLN A 823 -28.44 -2.76 -12.24
C GLN A 823 -27.22 -3.15 -11.40
N VAL A 824 -26.91 -2.42 -10.32
CA VAL A 824 -25.84 -2.76 -9.36
C VAL A 824 -26.08 -4.15 -8.73
N ALA A 825 -27.32 -4.45 -8.33
CA ALA A 825 -27.69 -5.78 -7.83
C ALA A 825 -27.59 -6.86 -8.92
N CYS A 826 -27.90 -6.54 -10.18
CA CYS A 826 -27.74 -7.45 -11.31
C CYS A 826 -26.25 -7.79 -11.57
N LEU A 827 -25.37 -6.78 -11.60
CA LEU A 827 -23.93 -6.97 -11.74
C LEU A 827 -23.37 -7.82 -10.60
N TYR A 828 -23.73 -7.53 -9.34
CA TYR A 828 -23.25 -8.31 -8.19
C TYR A 828 -23.58 -9.81 -8.29
N ARG A 829 -24.82 -10.17 -8.70
CA ARG A 829 -25.24 -11.57 -8.87
C ARG A 829 -24.60 -12.27 -10.08
N LYS A 830 -24.15 -11.51 -11.08
CA LYS A 830 -23.46 -12.04 -12.28
C LYS A 830 -21.97 -12.33 -12.07
N GLN A 831 -21.39 -11.95 -10.93
CA GLN A 831 -20.00 -12.30 -10.62
C GLN A 831 -19.86 -13.82 -10.46
N SER A 832 -18.92 -14.44 -11.18
CA SER A 832 -18.76 -15.91 -11.19
C SER A 832 -18.55 -16.49 -9.78
N GLN A 833 -17.83 -15.78 -8.90
CA GLN A 833 -17.69 -16.17 -7.49
C GLN A 833 -19.04 -16.31 -6.76
N ILE A 834 -20.05 -15.49 -7.10
CA ILE A 834 -21.39 -15.52 -6.49
C ILE A 834 -22.25 -16.61 -7.13
N GLN A 835 -22.17 -16.76 -8.47
CA GLN A 835 -22.86 -17.82 -9.19
C GLN A 835 -22.42 -19.21 -8.70
N ASN A 836 -21.11 -19.44 -8.55
CA ASN A 836 -20.55 -20.69 -8.05
C ASN A 836 -21.00 -21.00 -6.60
N GLN A 837 -21.17 -19.98 -5.75
CA GLN A 837 -21.73 -20.17 -4.40
C GLN A 837 -23.22 -20.58 -4.40
N GLN A 838 -23.99 -20.13 -5.38
CA GLN A 838 -25.43 -20.39 -5.51
C GLN A 838 -25.76 -21.69 -6.27
N GLY A 839 -24.84 -22.16 -7.12
CA GLY A 839 -25.00 -23.35 -7.96
C GLY A 839 -25.02 -24.68 -7.20
N GLU A 840 -26.19 -25.05 -6.66
CA GLU A 840 -26.75 -26.42 -6.71
C GLU A 840 -28.24 -26.45 -6.29
N ASP A 841 -28.70 -25.45 -5.53
CA ASP A 841 -30.01 -25.45 -4.84
C ASP A 841 -31.17 -24.76 -5.62
N SER A 842 -30.91 -24.30 -6.85
CA SER A 842 -31.90 -23.59 -7.69
C SER A 842 -32.03 -24.18 -9.09
N GLY A 843 -32.57 -25.41 -9.15
CA GLY A 843 -32.91 -26.08 -10.41
C GLY A 843 -34.13 -25.47 -11.11
N SER A 844 -33.94 -24.32 -11.76
CA SER A 844 -34.93 -23.70 -12.65
C SER A 844 -34.24 -22.86 -13.72
N ASP A 845 -34.01 -23.45 -14.90
CA ASP A 845 -33.60 -22.71 -16.09
C ASP A 845 -34.70 -21.71 -16.50
N PRO A 846 -34.37 -20.43 -16.76
CA PRO A 846 -35.26 -19.48 -17.38
C PRO A 846 -35.16 -19.55 -18.91
N GLU A 847 -35.31 -20.75 -19.48
CA GLU A 847 -35.68 -20.91 -20.89
C GLU A 847 -37.21 -20.93 -21.05
N ASP A 848 -37.69 -20.53 -22.22
CA ASP A 848 -39.10 -20.47 -22.64
C ASP A 848 -40.09 -19.72 -21.72
N THR A 849 -40.25 -18.42 -21.98
CA THR A 849 -41.59 -17.82 -22.03
C THR A 849 -41.67 -16.79 -23.17
N TYR A 850 -42.73 -16.88 -23.98
CA TYR A 850 -42.95 -16.13 -25.23
C TYR A 850 -43.27 -14.64 -25.04
#